data_AF-A0AAY4C121-F1
#
_entry.id   AF-A0AAY4C121-F1
#
_cell.length_a   1.000
_cell.length_b   1.000
_cell.length_c   1.000
_cell.angle_alpha   90.00
_cell.angle_beta   90.00
_cell.angle_gamma   90.00
#
_symmetry.space_group_name_H-M   'P 1'
#
loop_
_entity.id
_entity.type
_entity.pdbx_description
1 polymer ?
#
loop_
_entity_poly.entity_id
_entity_poly.type
_entity_poly.pdbx_seq_one_letter_code
_entity_poly.pdbx_strand_id
1 'polypeptide(L)'
;MSGAALVVEVLVAFFLALFLLHRYGDFRKQQRMVLFATLLAWFLCFLIVFTLPLDVSTSVYNQCNINSEKEVTTATEYSVHSPNTSASPTKRAPNVCIKPWSYIPDGILPVFWRVVYWTSQCLTWLLLPFMQSYARSGGFSISGKIKTALIENAIYYGTYLLIFCSLLIYVAVSPKLNLSWSQLQVIGITAANTWGLFLLVLLLGYGLVEIPRSYWNASCHGYLLAKTYFKAAKLMSEKTDAEENLEDVMEDVRHASEAIKYNHPLRKCIDTVLRKCPTEYQEKMGRNMDDYEDFDENRNPCPCKKNLVKLHKQAIYAVQRHNRTQVQWQMLLDEAFHLEDVAKNETSGTRHFVHSFPSSEPVGWVSSYVYTPTIEWYWECLLRRWFYRVLAILLSLFSVVVVWSECTFFSTQPVLSLFAVFIQLAEKDYNYLYIEMACFVTIFFLCYCVYSTVFRIRVFNYYYLAPHHQTDAYSLQFSGMLFCRLTPPLCLNFLGLIHMDSTISHQQRQQTAYTSIMGSMKVLSFIANGFYIYYPMLVLLLCIATYYSLGTRCLNILGFQQFIGENHMTSDLVDEGRELIRRERRKRQRTDDGENRRRDWREQYRERREKYMGRNRNAYSELKESHDSAVNSSTFAPSSGRDISDHAELLQDVEPLDFNGEDTPDSEDRRFTGGRYLSTSLSRGRIFDDV
;
A
#
# COMPACT_ATOMS: atom_id res chain seq x y z
N MET A 1 -1.71 -32.74 16.95
CA MET A 1 -2.05 -31.34 17.32
C MET A 1 -1.13 -30.30 16.70
N SER A 2 0.17 -30.58 16.50
CA SER A 2 1.12 -29.66 15.85
C SER A 2 0.73 -29.19 14.43
N GLY A 3 0.24 -30.09 13.56
CA GLY A 3 -0.19 -29.70 12.21
C GLY A 3 -1.35 -28.69 12.17
N ALA A 4 -2.17 -28.64 13.22
CA ALA A 4 -3.26 -27.67 13.31
C ALA A 4 -2.74 -26.25 13.59
N ALA A 5 -1.67 -26.10 14.39
CA ALA A 5 -1.06 -24.80 14.66
C ALA A 5 -0.47 -24.20 13.38
N LEU A 6 0.29 -24.99 12.61
CA LEU A 6 0.83 -24.56 11.32
C LEU A 6 -0.28 -24.19 10.31
N VAL A 7 -1.39 -24.93 10.28
CA VAL A 7 -2.54 -24.59 9.43
C VAL A 7 -3.17 -23.26 9.85
N VAL A 8 -3.34 -23.01 11.15
CA VAL A 8 -3.88 -21.75 11.66
C VAL A 8 -2.98 -20.58 11.28
N GLU A 9 -1.66 -20.70 11.45
CA GLU A 9 -0.70 -19.66 11.07
C GLU A 9 -0.71 -19.38 9.57
N VAL A 10 -0.76 -20.43 8.74
CA VAL A 10 -0.90 -20.32 7.28
C VAL A 10 -2.17 -19.57 6.91
N LEU A 11 -3.30 -19.87 7.56
CA LEU A 11 -4.57 -19.18 7.32
C LEU A 11 -4.48 -17.70 7.74
N VAL A 12 -3.89 -17.40 8.90
CA VAL A 12 -3.69 -16.03 9.37
C VAL A 12 -2.84 -15.22 8.38
N ALA A 13 -1.72 -15.78 7.91
CA ALA A 13 -0.88 -15.14 6.90
C ALA A 13 -1.62 -14.92 5.58
N PHE A 14 -2.44 -15.87 5.16
CA PHE A 14 -3.25 -15.76 3.94
C PHE A 14 -4.30 -14.66 4.04
N PHE A 15 -5.07 -14.62 5.14
CA PHE A 15 -6.08 -13.57 5.34
C PHE A 15 -5.46 -12.19 5.52
N LEU A 16 -4.29 -12.09 6.16
CA LEU A 16 -3.53 -10.84 6.23
C LEU A 16 -3.12 -10.35 4.84
N ALA A 17 -2.55 -11.24 4.01
CA ALA A 17 -2.18 -10.92 2.64
C ALA A 17 -3.39 -10.48 1.81
N LEU A 18 -4.52 -11.19 1.95
CA LEU A 18 -5.76 -10.89 1.24
C LEU A 18 -6.36 -9.54 1.67
N PHE A 19 -6.37 -9.24 2.97
CA PHE A 19 -6.84 -7.97 3.51
C PHE A 19 -6.01 -6.79 3.00
N LEU A 20 -4.67 -6.92 3.04
CA LEU A 20 -3.79 -5.90 2.50
C LEU A 20 -3.99 -5.75 0.98
N LEU A 21 -4.14 -6.86 0.26
CA LEU A 21 -4.33 -6.82 -1.19
C LEU A 21 -5.64 -6.13 -1.55
N HIS A 22 -6.70 -6.37 -0.79
CA HIS A 22 -7.95 -5.64 -0.93
C HIS A 22 -7.74 -4.15 -0.64
N ARG A 23 -7.06 -3.78 0.44
CA ARG A 23 -6.82 -2.37 0.79
C ARG A 23 -6.10 -1.57 -0.32
N TYR A 24 -5.15 -2.17 -1.01
CA TYR A 24 -4.33 -1.50 -2.02
C TYR A 24 -4.80 -1.72 -3.47
N GLY A 25 -5.28 -2.91 -3.81
CA GLY A 25 -5.67 -3.30 -5.16
C GLY A 25 -7.18 -3.39 -5.37
N ASP A 26 -7.65 -2.99 -6.56
CA ASP A 26 -9.05 -3.13 -6.96
C ASP A 26 -9.33 -4.53 -7.55
N PHE A 27 -10.13 -5.35 -6.86
CA PHE A 27 -10.46 -6.70 -7.32
C PHE A 27 -11.34 -6.73 -8.57
N ARG A 28 -12.04 -5.63 -8.87
CA ARG A 28 -12.94 -5.54 -10.02
C ARG A 28 -12.24 -4.99 -11.25
N LYS A 29 -11.34 -4.01 -11.08
CA LYS A 29 -10.63 -3.38 -12.20
C LYS A 29 -9.36 -4.12 -12.62
N GLN A 30 -8.66 -4.75 -11.68
CA GLN A 30 -7.39 -5.41 -11.99
C GLN A 30 -7.59 -6.82 -12.56
N GLN A 31 -6.67 -7.23 -13.43
CA GLN A 31 -6.65 -8.57 -13.98
C GLN A 31 -6.44 -9.62 -12.88
N ARG A 32 -7.23 -10.69 -12.90
CA ARG A 32 -7.19 -11.76 -11.87
C ARG A 32 -5.82 -12.40 -11.71
N MET A 33 -5.06 -12.56 -12.80
CA MET A 33 -3.70 -13.09 -12.77
C MET A 33 -2.73 -12.19 -11.99
N VAL A 34 -2.90 -10.87 -12.10
CA VAL A 34 -2.08 -9.88 -11.38
C VAL A 34 -2.35 -9.94 -9.88
N LEU A 35 -3.63 -9.99 -9.51
CA LEU A 35 -4.08 -10.13 -8.13
C LEU A 35 -3.58 -11.44 -7.53
N PHE A 36 -3.74 -12.56 -8.24
CA PHE A 36 -3.28 -13.87 -7.77
C PHE A 36 -1.76 -13.94 -7.58
N ALA A 37 -0.98 -13.47 -8.56
CA ALA A 37 0.48 -13.47 -8.45
C ALA A 37 0.98 -12.59 -7.30
N THR A 38 0.34 -11.43 -7.09
CA THR A 38 0.66 -10.55 -5.96
C THR A 38 0.24 -11.18 -4.63
N LEU A 39 -0.96 -11.75 -4.54
CA LEU A 39 -1.44 -12.44 -3.35
C LEU A 39 -0.47 -13.55 -2.93
N LEU A 40 -0.06 -14.37 -3.91
CA LEU A 40 0.89 -15.45 -3.68
C LEU A 40 2.25 -14.92 -3.21
N ALA A 41 2.76 -13.85 -3.83
CA ALA A 41 4.00 -13.21 -3.39
C ALA A 41 3.92 -12.72 -1.95
N TRP A 42 2.88 -11.94 -1.62
CA TRP A 42 2.70 -11.37 -0.29
C TRP A 42 2.46 -12.45 0.77
N PHE A 43 1.66 -13.46 0.43
CA PHE A 43 1.42 -14.61 1.30
C PHE A 43 2.72 -15.33 1.68
N LEU A 44 3.56 -15.68 0.69
CA LEU A 44 4.84 -16.36 0.96
C LEU A 44 5.76 -15.50 1.85
N CYS A 45 5.70 -14.18 1.73
CA CYS A 45 6.51 -13.26 2.52
C CYS A 45 5.98 -13.07 3.95
N PHE A 46 4.66 -13.01 4.16
CA PHE A 46 4.11 -12.94 5.53
C PHE A 46 4.20 -14.26 6.27
N LEU A 47 4.22 -15.38 5.54
CA LEU A 47 4.31 -16.71 6.11
C LEU A 47 5.61 -16.93 6.91
N ILE A 48 6.73 -16.32 6.47
CA ILE A 48 8.04 -16.48 7.14
C ILE A 48 8.07 -15.94 8.58
N VAL A 49 7.20 -14.97 8.90
CA VAL A 49 7.10 -14.39 10.25
C VAL A 49 6.68 -15.45 11.27
N PHE A 50 5.86 -16.41 10.85
CA PHE A 50 5.35 -17.49 11.70
C PHE A 50 6.21 -18.76 11.59
N THR A 51 6.61 -19.13 10.38
CA THR A 51 7.30 -20.43 10.16
C THR A 51 8.77 -20.45 10.58
N LEU A 52 9.45 -19.29 10.60
CA LEU A 52 10.86 -19.23 10.99
C LEU A 52 11.07 -19.41 12.50
N PRO A 53 10.27 -18.81 13.41
CA PRO A 53 10.28 -19.15 14.83
C PRO A 53 10.06 -20.65 15.10
N LEU A 54 9.17 -21.29 14.34
CA LEU A 54 8.92 -22.74 14.44
C LEU A 54 10.13 -23.58 14.00
N ASP A 55 10.82 -23.17 12.94
CA ASP A 55 12.04 -23.84 12.48
C ASP A 55 13.16 -23.73 13.53
N VAL A 56 13.31 -22.55 14.16
CA VAL A 56 14.28 -22.34 15.24
C VAL A 56 13.97 -23.20 16.46
N SER A 57 12.74 -23.17 16.97
CA SER A 57 12.37 -23.96 18.15
C SER A 57 12.49 -25.47 17.91
N THR A 58 12.12 -25.95 16.72
CA THR A 58 12.28 -27.36 16.30
C THR A 58 13.76 -27.74 16.19
N SER A 59 14.61 -26.85 15.65
CA SER A 59 16.06 -27.07 15.54
C SER A 59 16.74 -27.12 16.91
N VAL A 60 16.35 -26.25 17.85
CA VAL A 60 16.84 -26.27 19.23
C VAL A 60 16.42 -27.56 19.96
N TYR A 61 15.18 -28.01 19.77
CA TYR A 61 14.71 -29.29 20.31
C TYR A 61 15.49 -30.49 19.74
N ASN A 62 15.72 -30.53 18.42
CA ASN A 62 16.50 -31.59 17.79
C ASN A 62 17.96 -31.59 18.28
N GLN A 63 18.55 -30.41 18.48
CA GLN A 63 19.88 -30.28 19.10
C GLN A 63 19.91 -30.83 20.53
N CYS A 64 18.85 -30.60 21.33
CA CYS A 64 18.72 -31.16 22.67
C CYS A 64 18.76 -32.69 22.63
N ASN A 65 17.97 -33.31 21.73
CA ASN A 65 17.93 -34.77 21.59
C ASN A 65 19.31 -35.34 21.23
N ILE A 66 20.01 -34.72 20.27
CA ILE A 66 21.36 -35.15 19.88
C ILE A 66 22.35 -35.03 21.05
N ASN A 67 22.27 -33.95 21.83
CA ASN A 67 23.13 -33.77 22.99
C ASN A 67 22.83 -34.81 24.08
N SER A 68 21.55 -35.11 24.33
CA SER A 68 21.14 -36.15 25.27
C SER A 68 21.63 -37.54 24.83
N GLU A 69 21.51 -37.89 23.54
CA GLU A 69 22.01 -39.16 23.00
C GLU A 69 23.54 -39.29 23.14
N LYS A 70 24.28 -38.19 22.89
CA LYS A 70 25.73 -38.15 23.08
C LYS A 70 26.11 -38.37 24.55
N GLU A 71 25.45 -37.68 25.48
CA GLU A 71 25.69 -37.84 26.93
C GLU A 71 25.43 -39.28 27.39
N VAL A 72 24.36 -39.92 26.89
CA VAL A 72 24.07 -41.33 27.17
C VAL A 72 25.17 -42.24 26.62
N THR A 73 25.60 -42.04 25.37
CA THR A 73 26.64 -42.86 24.72
C THR A 73 27.99 -42.75 25.44
N THR A 74 28.39 -41.52 25.82
CA THR A 74 29.64 -41.30 26.57
C THR A 74 29.59 -41.95 27.96
N ALA A 75 28.44 -41.88 28.65
CA ALA A 75 28.27 -42.53 29.95
C ALA A 75 28.39 -44.07 29.88
N THR A 76 27.92 -44.69 28.78
CA THR A 76 28.09 -46.14 28.55
C THR A 76 29.53 -46.55 28.25
N GLU A 77 30.28 -45.78 27.44
CA GLU A 77 31.68 -46.10 27.11
C GLU A 77 32.62 -46.02 28.32
N TYR A 78 32.45 -45.00 29.19
CA TYR A 78 33.22 -44.90 30.44
C TYR A 78 32.91 -46.05 31.42
N SER A 79 31.71 -46.64 31.38
CA SER A 79 31.35 -47.75 32.27
C SER A 79 32.02 -49.09 31.90
N VAL A 80 32.46 -49.25 30.64
CA VAL A 80 33.04 -50.50 30.12
C VAL A 80 34.56 -50.58 30.35
N HIS A 81 35.24 -49.46 30.61
CA HIS A 81 36.70 -49.38 30.72
C HIS A 81 37.26 -49.15 32.14
N SER A 82 36.50 -49.38 33.21
CA SER A 82 37.04 -49.27 34.58
C SER A 82 36.49 -50.33 35.55
N PRO A 83 37.25 -51.40 35.85
CA PRO A 83 37.06 -52.14 37.08
C PRO A 83 37.83 -51.42 38.21
N ASN A 84 37.13 -51.13 39.31
CA ASN A 84 37.65 -50.66 40.61
C ASN A 84 38.01 -49.17 40.72
N THR A 85 37.08 -48.33 41.21
CA THR A 85 37.25 -47.60 42.48
C THR A 85 35.91 -47.05 42.96
N SER A 86 35.65 -47.15 44.26
CA SER A 86 34.48 -46.60 44.95
C SER A 86 34.52 -45.06 44.99
N ALA A 87 34.01 -44.42 43.95
CA ALA A 87 33.52 -43.05 44.02
C ALA A 87 32.09 -43.08 43.48
N SER A 88 31.12 -42.68 44.30
CA SER A 88 29.72 -42.57 43.88
C SER A 88 29.64 -41.68 42.64
N PRO A 89 29.28 -42.19 41.45
CA PRO A 89 29.04 -41.31 40.34
C PRO A 89 27.72 -40.61 40.70
N THR A 90 27.76 -39.30 40.92
CA THR A 90 26.57 -38.47 40.76
C THR A 90 26.10 -38.69 39.32
N LYS A 91 25.20 -39.65 39.12
CA LYS A 91 24.46 -39.85 37.87
C LYS A 91 23.77 -38.52 37.59
N ARG A 92 24.33 -37.68 36.72
CA ARG A 92 23.55 -36.59 36.11
C ARG A 92 22.40 -37.29 35.40
N ALA A 93 21.18 -37.04 35.86
CA ALA A 93 20.00 -37.57 35.21
C ALA A 93 20.04 -37.13 33.72
N PRO A 94 19.67 -38.01 32.78
CA PRO A 94 19.60 -37.63 31.37
C PRO A 94 18.70 -36.41 31.24
N ASN A 95 19.19 -35.38 30.54
CA ASN A 95 18.42 -34.17 30.27
C ASN A 95 17.18 -34.54 29.45
N VAL A 96 16.00 -34.54 30.07
CA VAL A 96 14.75 -34.90 29.40
C VAL A 96 14.34 -33.73 28.51
N CYS A 97 14.58 -33.85 27.20
CA CYS A 97 14.11 -32.88 26.22
C CYS A 97 12.58 -32.98 26.09
N ILE A 98 11.86 -31.93 26.49
CA ILE A 98 10.40 -31.88 26.38
C ILE A 98 10.03 -31.44 24.97
N LYS A 99 9.14 -32.19 24.32
CA LYS A 99 8.67 -31.84 22.98
C LYS A 99 7.89 -30.51 23.00
N PRO A 100 8.25 -29.51 22.18
CA PRO A 100 7.48 -28.27 22.11
C PRO A 100 6.07 -28.55 21.57
N TRP A 101 5.09 -27.76 22.02
CA TRP A 101 3.70 -27.87 21.55
C TRP A 101 3.62 -27.73 20.02
N SER A 102 4.41 -26.82 19.47
CA SER A 102 4.51 -26.50 18.05
C SER A 102 5.49 -27.38 17.26
N TYR A 103 6.01 -28.47 17.84
CA TYR A 103 7.00 -29.35 17.17
C TYR A 103 6.50 -29.90 15.84
N ILE A 104 7.26 -29.69 14.76
CA ILE A 104 6.96 -30.24 13.43
C ILE A 104 7.82 -31.49 13.19
N PRO A 105 7.24 -32.61 12.70
CA PRO A 105 8.00 -33.81 12.32
C PRO A 105 9.11 -33.54 11.31
N ASP A 106 10.22 -34.26 11.48
CA ASP A 106 11.37 -34.20 10.57
C ASP A 106 10.96 -34.51 9.12
N GLY A 107 11.50 -33.74 8.17
CA GLY A 107 11.21 -33.87 6.73
C GLY A 107 10.14 -32.91 6.20
N ILE A 108 9.17 -32.46 7.01
CA ILE A 108 8.13 -31.52 6.55
C ILE A 108 8.72 -30.11 6.31
N LEU A 109 9.46 -29.58 7.28
CA LEU A 109 10.09 -28.24 7.19
C LEU A 109 11.02 -28.09 5.98
N PRO A 110 11.93 -29.06 5.67
CA PRO A 110 12.74 -28.99 4.46
C PRO A 110 11.94 -29.00 3.15
N VAL A 111 10.85 -29.78 3.06
CA VAL A 111 9.99 -29.77 1.86
C VAL A 111 9.26 -28.45 1.75
N PHE A 112 8.70 -27.96 2.85
CA PHE A 112 8.01 -26.69 2.93
C PHE A 112 8.90 -25.53 2.47
N TRP A 113 10.10 -25.40 3.05
CA TRP A 113 11.04 -24.33 2.69
C TRP A 113 11.53 -24.45 1.25
N ARG A 114 11.64 -25.67 0.69
CA ARG A 114 11.96 -25.88 -0.73
C ARG A 114 10.86 -25.30 -1.61
N VAL A 115 9.60 -25.58 -1.29
CA VAL A 115 8.45 -25.03 -2.02
C VAL A 115 8.45 -23.50 -1.91
N VAL A 116 8.54 -22.94 -0.70
CA VAL A 116 8.54 -21.48 -0.47
C VAL A 116 9.69 -20.80 -1.21
N TYR A 117 10.91 -21.35 -1.16
CA TYR A 117 12.08 -20.78 -1.82
C TYR A 117 11.93 -20.78 -3.35
N TRP A 118 11.69 -21.94 -3.96
CA TRP A 118 11.64 -22.04 -5.43
C TRP A 118 10.43 -21.33 -6.02
N THR A 119 9.30 -21.32 -5.31
CA THR A 119 8.15 -20.49 -5.72
C THR A 119 8.52 -19.01 -5.67
N SER A 120 9.11 -18.52 -4.58
CA SER A 120 9.56 -17.12 -4.47
C SER A 120 10.56 -16.73 -5.55
N GLN A 121 11.50 -17.62 -5.91
CA GLN A 121 12.45 -17.37 -7.00
C GLN A 121 11.74 -17.32 -8.38
N CYS A 122 10.83 -18.26 -8.65
CA CYS A 122 10.04 -18.25 -9.88
C CYS A 122 9.17 -16.99 -9.99
N LEU A 123 8.53 -16.58 -8.89
CA LEU A 123 7.75 -15.34 -8.85
C LEU A 123 8.61 -14.11 -9.13
N THR A 124 9.80 -14.04 -8.51
CA THR A 124 10.70 -12.88 -8.60
C THR A 124 11.33 -12.73 -9.99
N TRP A 125 11.78 -13.84 -10.59
CA TRP A 125 12.60 -13.81 -11.81
C TRP A 125 11.84 -14.11 -13.09
N LEU A 126 10.64 -14.69 -13.01
CA LEU A 126 9.89 -15.09 -14.20
C LEU A 126 8.48 -14.47 -14.21
N LEU A 127 7.64 -14.81 -13.23
CA LEU A 127 6.22 -14.49 -13.31
C LEU A 127 5.93 -12.99 -13.15
N LEU A 128 6.42 -12.34 -12.08
CA LEU A 128 6.10 -10.94 -11.81
C LEU A 128 6.71 -9.97 -12.85
N PRO A 129 7.98 -10.10 -13.27
CA PRO A 129 8.55 -9.24 -14.33
C PRO A 129 7.83 -9.40 -15.68
N PHE A 130 7.45 -10.64 -16.04
CA PHE A 130 6.64 -10.88 -17.22
C PHE A 130 5.28 -10.17 -17.12
N MET A 131 4.60 -10.32 -15.99
CA MET A 131 3.27 -9.73 -15.79
C MET A 131 3.30 -8.20 -15.73
N GLN A 132 4.41 -7.60 -15.26
CA GLN A 132 4.64 -6.15 -15.32
C GLN A 132 4.73 -5.64 -16.75
N SER A 133 5.56 -6.27 -17.58
CA SER A 133 5.70 -5.90 -18.98
C SER A 133 4.40 -6.16 -19.77
N TYR A 134 3.66 -7.22 -19.41
CA TYR A 134 2.35 -7.52 -20.00
C TYR A 134 1.31 -6.44 -19.64
N ALA A 135 1.18 -6.07 -18.37
CA ALA A 135 0.24 -5.05 -17.91
C ALA A 135 0.52 -3.65 -18.50
N ARG A 136 1.79 -3.35 -18.78
CA ARG A 136 2.24 -2.09 -19.38
C ARG A 136 2.10 -2.02 -20.91
N SER A 137 1.82 -3.14 -21.57
CA SER A 137 1.79 -3.19 -23.03
C SER A 137 0.48 -2.60 -23.59
N GLY A 138 0.58 -1.63 -24.51
CA GLY A 138 -0.57 -1.02 -25.20
C GLY A 138 -1.11 -1.85 -26.38
N GLY A 139 -0.70 -3.11 -26.50
CA GLY A 139 -1.04 -3.94 -27.65
C GLY A 139 -2.52 -4.30 -27.69
N PHE A 140 -3.18 -4.10 -28.83
CA PHE A 140 -4.62 -4.40 -29.01
C PHE A 140 -4.96 -5.91 -29.06
N SER A 141 -3.97 -6.80 -28.96
CA SER A 141 -4.17 -8.26 -29.03
C SER A 141 -3.33 -8.96 -27.96
N ILE A 142 -3.84 -10.07 -27.42
CA ILE A 142 -3.15 -10.86 -26.39
C ILE A 142 -1.78 -11.33 -26.88
N SER A 143 -1.70 -11.85 -28.11
CA SER A 143 -0.43 -12.28 -28.72
C SER A 143 0.55 -11.12 -28.87
N GLY A 144 0.06 -9.93 -29.25
CA GLY A 144 0.86 -8.70 -29.28
C GLY A 144 1.41 -8.33 -27.90
N LYS A 145 0.57 -8.36 -26.86
CA LYS A 145 0.96 -8.08 -25.48
C LYS A 145 2.02 -9.07 -24.96
N ILE A 146 1.84 -10.37 -25.19
CA ILE A 146 2.79 -11.41 -24.80
C ILE A 146 4.13 -11.24 -25.54
N LYS A 147 4.09 -11.00 -26.86
CA LYS A 147 5.30 -10.78 -27.66
C LYS A 147 6.08 -9.56 -27.17
N THR A 148 5.41 -8.44 -26.92
CA THR A 148 6.04 -7.25 -26.36
C THR A 148 6.62 -7.52 -24.97
N ALA A 149 5.88 -8.19 -24.09
CA ALA A 149 6.34 -8.53 -22.75
C ALA A 149 7.57 -9.46 -22.75
N LEU A 150 7.60 -10.45 -23.64
CA LEU A 150 8.76 -11.34 -23.81
C LEU A 150 9.97 -10.59 -24.36
N ILE A 151 9.80 -9.71 -25.35
CA ILE A 151 10.90 -8.93 -25.91
C ILE A 151 11.49 -7.98 -24.85
N GLU A 152 10.64 -7.23 -24.11
CA GLU A 152 11.11 -6.32 -23.06
C GLU A 152 11.90 -7.07 -21.97
N ASN A 153 11.42 -8.23 -21.52
CA ASN A 153 12.12 -9.05 -20.54
C ASN A 153 13.38 -9.72 -21.10
N ALA A 154 13.35 -10.19 -22.36
CA ALA A 154 14.51 -10.79 -23.02
C ALA A 154 15.65 -9.78 -23.19
N ILE A 155 15.35 -8.51 -23.50
CA ILE A 155 16.34 -7.43 -23.53
C ILE A 155 16.94 -7.24 -22.13
N TYR A 156 16.09 -7.14 -21.10
CA TYR A 156 16.55 -6.96 -19.72
C TYR A 156 17.43 -8.13 -19.25
N TYR A 157 16.99 -9.38 -19.36
CA TYR A 157 17.80 -10.53 -18.96
C TYR A 157 19.01 -10.76 -19.86
N GLY A 158 18.90 -10.41 -21.15
CA GLY A 158 20.01 -10.46 -22.09
C GLY A 158 21.16 -9.56 -21.66
N THR A 159 20.90 -8.33 -21.20
CA THR A 159 21.96 -7.44 -20.71
C THR A 159 22.60 -7.96 -19.42
N TYR A 160 21.82 -8.51 -18.46
CA TYR A 160 22.38 -9.15 -17.26
C TYR A 160 23.26 -10.37 -17.61
N LEU A 161 22.82 -11.18 -18.57
CA LEU A 161 23.58 -12.34 -19.02
C LEU A 161 24.91 -11.93 -19.64
N LEU A 162 24.93 -10.85 -20.45
CA LEU A 162 26.18 -10.32 -21.01
C LEU A 162 27.16 -9.85 -19.94
N ILE A 163 26.68 -9.12 -18.92
CA ILE A 163 27.50 -8.68 -17.78
C ILE A 163 28.01 -9.88 -16.97
N PHE A 164 27.15 -10.87 -16.73
CA PHE A 164 27.54 -12.07 -16.01
C PHE A 164 28.60 -12.88 -16.77
N CYS A 165 28.44 -13.04 -18.09
CA CYS A 165 29.42 -13.72 -18.94
C CYS A 165 30.76 -12.98 -18.99
N SER A 166 30.77 -11.64 -19.05
CA SER A 166 32.03 -10.87 -19.04
C SER A 166 32.78 -11.01 -17.71
N LEU A 167 32.05 -10.99 -16.59
CA LEU A 167 32.62 -11.27 -15.26
C LEU A 167 33.13 -12.71 -15.13
N LEU A 168 32.41 -13.69 -15.68
CA LEU A 168 32.88 -15.08 -15.70
C LEU A 168 34.16 -15.26 -16.50
N ILE A 169 34.29 -14.60 -17.66
CA ILE A 169 35.51 -14.62 -18.46
C ILE A 169 36.67 -14.01 -17.65
N TYR A 170 36.45 -12.88 -16.98
CA TYR A 170 37.45 -12.27 -16.11
C TYR A 170 37.93 -13.22 -14.99
N VAL A 171 37.00 -13.93 -14.35
CA VAL A 171 37.33 -14.91 -13.29
C VAL A 171 38.03 -16.14 -13.87
N ALA A 172 37.59 -16.64 -15.03
CA ALA A 172 38.18 -17.81 -15.68
C ALA A 172 39.62 -17.57 -16.19
N VAL A 173 39.94 -16.35 -16.58
CA VAL A 173 41.30 -15.94 -17.01
C VAL A 173 42.23 -15.75 -15.81
N SER A 174 41.68 -15.58 -14.59
CA SER A 174 42.48 -15.39 -13.38
C SER A 174 43.09 -16.72 -12.92
N PRO A 175 44.43 -16.92 -12.96
CA PRO A 175 45.08 -18.22 -12.76
C PRO A 175 45.00 -18.77 -11.32
N LYS A 176 44.30 -18.08 -10.40
CA LYS A 176 44.17 -18.44 -8.99
C LYS A 176 42.85 -19.19 -8.68
N LEU A 177 41.92 -19.30 -9.63
CA LEU A 177 40.57 -19.82 -9.39
C LEU A 177 40.20 -20.91 -10.39
N ASN A 178 40.26 -22.18 -9.97
CA ASN A 178 39.69 -23.30 -10.73
C ASN A 178 38.18 -23.31 -10.54
N LEU A 179 37.42 -22.96 -11.58
CA LEU A 179 35.96 -22.91 -11.54
C LEU A 179 35.36 -24.31 -11.76
N SER A 180 34.74 -24.87 -10.72
CA SER A 180 33.90 -26.07 -10.83
C SER A 180 32.42 -25.70 -11.08
N TRP A 181 31.65 -26.61 -11.68
CA TRP A 181 30.21 -26.41 -11.92
C TRP A 181 29.42 -26.14 -10.63
N SER A 182 29.77 -26.81 -9.54
CA SER A 182 29.16 -26.58 -8.21
C SER A 182 29.46 -25.19 -7.67
N GLN A 183 30.70 -24.70 -7.83
CA GLN A 183 31.05 -23.32 -7.45
C GLN A 183 30.32 -22.30 -8.32
N LEU A 184 30.11 -22.57 -9.61
CA LEU A 184 29.34 -21.70 -10.49
C LEU A 184 27.88 -21.57 -10.04
N GLN A 185 27.24 -22.69 -9.65
CA GLN A 185 25.88 -22.67 -9.09
C GLN A 185 25.80 -21.83 -7.81
N VAL A 186 26.79 -21.99 -6.92
CA VAL A 186 26.89 -21.20 -5.68
C VAL A 186 27.08 -19.72 -5.98
N ILE A 187 27.96 -19.35 -6.93
CA ILE A 187 28.17 -17.96 -7.33
C ILE A 187 26.87 -17.36 -7.85
N GLY A 188 26.12 -18.11 -8.68
CA GLY A 188 24.81 -17.69 -9.18
C GLY A 188 23.79 -17.45 -8.07
N ILE A 189 23.67 -18.37 -7.11
CA ILE A 189 22.75 -18.23 -5.95
C ILE A 189 23.17 -17.04 -5.08
N THR A 190 24.47 -16.89 -4.81
CA THR A 190 25.02 -15.81 -3.99
C THR A 190 24.75 -14.47 -4.67
N ALA A 191 25.06 -14.33 -5.96
CA ALA A 191 24.83 -13.12 -6.75
C ALA A 191 23.35 -12.74 -6.86
N ALA A 192 22.44 -13.73 -6.97
CA ALA A 192 21.00 -13.46 -6.97
C ALA A 192 20.52 -12.89 -5.63
N ASN A 193 21.14 -13.30 -4.52
CA ASN A 193 20.79 -12.86 -3.17
C ASN A 193 21.51 -11.57 -2.74
N THR A 194 22.71 -11.24 -3.26
CA THR A 194 23.46 -10.04 -2.86
C THR A 194 22.71 -8.74 -3.16
N TRP A 195 21.96 -8.68 -4.26
CA TRP A 195 21.10 -7.52 -4.58
C TRP A 195 19.98 -7.34 -3.55
N GLY A 196 19.31 -8.44 -3.15
CA GLY A 196 18.31 -8.41 -2.09
C GLY A 196 18.89 -7.99 -0.74
N LEU A 197 20.13 -8.41 -0.47
CA LEU A 197 20.85 -8.09 0.75
C LEU A 197 21.25 -6.62 0.82
N PHE A 198 21.71 -6.04 -0.29
CA PHE A 198 21.95 -4.60 -0.41
C PHE A 198 20.66 -3.79 -0.16
N LEU A 199 19.56 -4.19 -0.79
CA LEU A 199 18.26 -3.56 -0.56
C LEU A 199 17.79 -3.73 0.90
N LEU A 200 18.05 -4.88 1.53
CA LEU A 200 17.76 -5.11 2.93
C LEU A 200 18.51 -4.11 3.81
N VAL A 201 19.82 -3.91 3.58
CA VAL A 201 20.60 -2.94 4.38
C VAL A 201 20.00 -1.53 4.28
N LEU A 202 19.65 -1.10 3.06
CA LEU A 202 19.04 0.22 2.83
C LEU A 202 17.70 0.37 3.54
N LEU A 203 16.80 -0.61 3.35
CA LEU A 203 15.44 -0.56 3.88
C LEU A 203 15.39 -0.77 5.39
N LEU A 204 16.21 -1.67 5.93
CA LEU A 204 16.31 -1.92 7.37
C LEU A 204 16.94 -0.73 8.07
N GLY A 205 18.07 -0.20 7.57
CA GLY A 205 18.73 0.98 8.14
C GLY A 205 17.82 2.22 8.16
N TYR A 206 17.01 2.41 7.12
CA TYR A 206 15.98 3.46 7.11
C TYR A 206 14.82 3.16 8.08
N GLY A 207 14.28 1.94 8.04
CA GLY A 207 13.12 1.52 8.82
C GLY A 207 13.37 1.60 10.33
N LEU A 208 14.55 1.22 10.80
CA LEU A 208 14.91 1.25 12.22
C LEU A 208 14.83 2.64 12.85
N VAL A 209 15.04 3.70 12.06
CA VAL A 209 15.03 5.09 12.55
C VAL A 209 13.72 5.80 12.21
N GLU A 210 13.25 5.67 10.97
CA GLU A 210 12.09 6.41 10.50
C GLU A 210 10.78 5.90 11.10
N ILE A 211 10.66 4.61 11.46
CA ILE A 211 9.44 4.05 12.04
C ILE A 211 9.16 4.64 13.43
N PRO A 212 10.06 4.56 14.44
CA PRO A 212 9.86 5.22 15.72
C PRO A 212 9.64 6.73 15.59
N ARG A 213 10.44 7.39 14.75
CA ARG A 213 10.31 8.83 14.47
C ARG A 213 8.94 9.19 13.89
N SER A 214 8.43 8.39 12.95
CA SER A 214 7.13 8.62 12.34
C SER A 214 6.01 8.55 13.37
N TYR A 215 6.07 7.61 14.32
CA TYR A 215 5.08 7.51 15.40
C TYR A 215 5.21 8.65 16.40
N TRP A 216 6.44 9.05 16.73
CA TRP A 216 6.68 10.22 17.57
C TRP A 216 6.09 11.49 16.95
N ASN A 217 6.37 11.71 15.66
CA ASN A 217 5.88 12.86 14.91
C ASN A 217 4.35 12.83 14.72
N ALA A 218 3.76 11.64 14.58
CA ALA A 218 2.30 11.48 14.54
C ALA A 218 1.62 11.88 15.86
N SER A 219 2.33 11.86 17.00
CA SER A 219 1.80 12.35 18.29
C SER A 219 1.77 13.89 18.40
N CYS A 220 2.40 14.61 17.47
CA CYS A 220 2.49 16.06 17.48
C CYS A 220 1.51 16.66 16.45
N HIS A 221 0.31 17.04 16.88
CA HIS A 221 -0.75 17.57 15.99
C HIS A 221 -0.29 18.76 15.13
N GLY A 222 0.44 19.73 15.71
CA GLY A 222 0.94 20.88 14.95
C GLY A 222 1.93 20.51 13.84
N TYR A 223 2.85 19.58 14.11
CA TYR A 223 3.77 19.05 13.11
C TYR A 223 3.02 18.28 12.01
N LEU A 224 2.04 17.46 12.41
CA LEU A 224 1.24 16.66 11.48
C LEU A 224 0.43 17.55 10.54
N LEU A 225 -0.19 18.61 11.06
CA LEU A 225 -0.91 19.63 10.28
C LEU A 225 0.01 20.36 9.29
N ALA A 226 1.18 20.83 9.75
CA ALA A 226 2.15 21.46 8.86
C ALA A 226 2.59 20.50 7.73
N LYS A 227 2.87 19.24 8.08
CA LYS A 227 3.23 18.21 7.10
C LYS A 227 2.10 17.93 6.10
N THR A 228 0.84 17.94 6.53
CA THR A 228 -0.31 17.74 5.62
C THR A 228 -0.52 18.93 4.70
N TYR A 229 -0.34 20.17 5.18
CA TYR A 229 -0.36 21.36 4.32
C TYR A 229 0.74 21.31 3.25
N PHE A 230 1.99 21.00 3.65
CA PHE A 230 3.08 20.83 2.69
C PHE A 230 2.79 19.75 1.64
N LYS A 231 2.25 18.60 2.07
CA LYS A 231 1.83 17.53 1.14
C LYS A 231 0.72 18.00 0.21
N ALA A 232 -0.19 18.86 0.68
CA ALA A 232 -1.28 19.38 -0.13
C ALA A 232 -0.77 20.25 -1.26
N ALA A 233 0.16 21.19 -1.00
CA ALA A 233 0.78 21.98 -2.06
C ALA A 233 1.46 21.10 -3.12
N LYS A 234 2.27 20.12 -2.69
CA LYS A 234 2.95 19.20 -3.61
C LYS A 234 1.99 18.32 -4.42
N LEU A 235 0.97 17.77 -3.76
CA LEU A 235 0.00 16.91 -4.44
C LEU A 235 -0.89 17.69 -5.40
N MET A 236 -1.20 18.95 -5.09
CA MET A 236 -1.93 19.84 -5.99
C MET A 236 -1.14 20.07 -7.28
N SER A 237 0.15 20.38 -7.19
CA SER A 237 1.02 20.49 -8.37
C SER A 237 1.06 19.18 -9.17
N GLU A 238 1.26 18.03 -8.52
CA GLU A 238 1.25 16.72 -9.21
C GLU A 238 -0.10 16.39 -9.85
N LYS A 239 -1.21 16.90 -9.28
CA LYS A 239 -2.55 16.75 -9.81
C LYS A 239 -2.75 17.61 -11.06
N THR A 240 -2.35 18.88 -11.01
CA THR A 240 -2.40 19.79 -12.17
C THR A 240 -1.55 19.26 -13.33
N ASP A 241 -0.31 18.82 -13.06
CA ASP A 241 0.53 18.18 -14.09
C ASP A 241 -0.13 16.94 -14.72
N ALA A 242 -0.89 16.18 -13.93
CA ALA A 242 -1.59 14.98 -14.40
C ALA A 242 -2.87 15.31 -15.19
N GLU A 243 -3.52 16.44 -14.88
CA GLU A 243 -4.65 17.00 -15.61
C GLU A 243 -4.21 17.53 -16.97
N GLU A 244 -3.14 18.34 -17.02
CA GLU A 244 -2.56 18.87 -18.27
C GLU A 244 -2.09 17.73 -19.20
N ASN A 245 -1.30 16.79 -18.69
CA ASN A 245 -0.87 15.64 -19.49
C ASN A 245 -2.03 14.72 -19.91
N LEU A 246 -3.18 14.75 -19.21
CA LEU A 246 -4.38 14.06 -19.69
C LEU A 246 -4.99 14.83 -20.87
N GLU A 247 -5.11 16.15 -20.77
CA GLU A 247 -5.63 17.01 -21.83
C GLU A 247 -4.81 16.86 -23.13
N ASP A 248 -3.48 16.94 -23.04
CA ASP A 248 -2.56 16.74 -24.19
C ASP A 248 -2.81 15.40 -24.89
N VAL A 249 -2.90 14.32 -24.11
CA VAL A 249 -3.11 12.97 -24.68
C VAL A 249 -4.52 12.81 -25.22
N MET A 250 -5.52 13.47 -24.66
CA MET A 250 -6.88 13.48 -25.19
C MET A 250 -6.95 14.24 -26.53
N GLU A 251 -6.17 15.31 -26.69
CA GLU A 251 -6.03 16.02 -27.97
C GLU A 251 -5.34 15.14 -29.03
N ASP A 252 -4.26 14.44 -28.69
CA ASP A 252 -3.63 13.45 -29.57
C ASP A 252 -4.61 12.34 -30.02
N VAL A 253 -5.45 11.86 -29.09
CA VAL A 253 -6.50 10.87 -29.38
C VAL A 253 -7.55 11.46 -30.31
N ARG A 254 -7.93 12.72 -30.11
CA ARG A 254 -8.86 13.44 -30.99
C ARG A 254 -8.30 13.54 -32.41
N HIS A 255 -7.08 14.04 -32.58
CA HIS A 255 -6.43 14.14 -33.89
C HIS A 255 -6.27 12.78 -34.57
N ALA A 256 -5.91 11.74 -33.82
CA ALA A 256 -5.84 10.38 -34.36
C ALA A 256 -7.21 9.84 -34.78
N SER A 257 -8.28 10.22 -34.08
CA SER A 257 -9.66 9.84 -34.42
C SER A 257 -10.19 10.55 -35.67
N GLU A 258 -9.84 11.83 -35.85
CA GLU A 258 -10.19 12.64 -37.03
C GLU A 258 -9.42 12.16 -38.27
N ALA A 259 -8.14 11.79 -38.13
CA ALA A 259 -7.34 11.27 -39.23
C ALA A 259 -7.78 9.88 -39.73
N ILE A 260 -8.41 9.06 -38.88
CA ILE A 260 -8.85 7.69 -39.20
C ILE A 260 -10.34 7.67 -39.57
N LYS A 261 -10.63 7.75 -40.87
CA LYS A 261 -11.99 7.62 -41.43
C LYS A 261 -12.66 6.27 -41.05
N TYR A 262 -14.00 6.25 -41.01
CA TYR A 262 -14.83 5.10 -40.60
C TYR A 262 -14.49 3.77 -41.32
N ASN A 263 -14.07 3.83 -42.59
CA ASN A 263 -13.80 2.63 -43.40
C ASN A 263 -12.38 2.03 -43.18
N HIS A 264 -11.54 2.62 -42.34
CA HIS A 264 -10.16 2.18 -42.17
C HIS A 264 -10.05 0.96 -41.21
N PRO A 265 -9.21 -0.06 -41.50
CA PRO A 265 -9.06 -1.25 -40.64
C PRO A 265 -8.56 -0.93 -39.22
N LEU A 266 -7.91 0.22 -39.02
CA LEU A 266 -7.48 0.69 -37.69
C LEU A 266 -8.58 1.37 -36.88
N ARG A 267 -9.80 1.56 -37.43
CA ARG A 267 -10.91 2.20 -36.70
C ARG A 267 -11.26 1.45 -35.41
N LYS A 268 -11.33 0.11 -35.47
CA LYS A 268 -11.50 -0.74 -34.28
C LYS A 268 -10.47 -0.49 -33.18
N CYS A 269 -9.24 -0.16 -33.56
CA CYS A 269 -8.16 0.10 -32.60
C CYS A 269 -8.36 1.45 -31.91
N ILE A 270 -8.70 2.52 -32.64
CA ILE A 270 -8.97 3.84 -32.03
C ILE A 270 -10.27 3.83 -31.21
N ASP A 271 -11.32 3.12 -31.65
CA ASP A 271 -12.56 2.94 -30.86
C ASP A 271 -12.27 2.26 -29.51
N THR A 272 -11.33 1.32 -29.49
CA THR A 272 -10.85 0.70 -28.24
C THR A 272 -10.16 1.70 -27.33
N VAL A 273 -9.37 2.63 -27.89
CA VAL A 273 -8.74 3.72 -27.13
C VAL A 273 -9.79 4.67 -26.57
N LEU A 274 -10.75 5.11 -27.39
CA LEU A 274 -11.83 6.02 -26.99
C LEU A 274 -12.66 5.44 -25.84
N ARG A 275 -12.93 4.12 -25.84
CA ARG A 275 -13.64 3.44 -24.74
C ARG A 275 -12.91 3.53 -23.39
N LYS A 276 -11.59 3.72 -23.40
CA LYS A 276 -10.76 3.86 -22.19
C LYS A 276 -10.65 5.31 -21.71
N CYS A 277 -11.03 6.28 -22.52
CA CYS A 277 -11.06 7.69 -22.14
C CYS A 277 -12.21 7.99 -21.14
N PRO A 278 -12.11 9.06 -20.32
CA PRO A 278 -13.19 9.45 -19.42
C PRO A 278 -14.45 9.86 -20.20
N THR A 279 -15.63 9.64 -19.61
CA THR A 279 -16.93 9.92 -20.25
C THR A 279 -17.09 11.38 -20.64
N GLU A 280 -16.55 12.31 -19.83
CA GLU A 280 -16.57 13.75 -20.13
C GLU A 280 -15.87 14.10 -21.45
N TYR A 281 -14.77 13.42 -21.78
CA TYR A 281 -14.06 13.61 -23.04
C TYR A 281 -14.75 12.86 -24.20
N GLN A 282 -15.34 11.70 -23.93
CA GLN A 282 -16.12 10.95 -24.92
C GLN A 282 -17.30 11.78 -25.44
N GLU A 283 -18.02 12.46 -24.55
CA GLU A 283 -19.16 13.33 -24.92
C GLU A 283 -18.72 14.56 -25.72
N LYS A 284 -17.59 15.19 -25.33
CA LYS A 284 -17.01 16.32 -26.06
C LYS A 284 -16.52 15.93 -27.46
N MET A 285 -15.93 14.75 -27.62
CA MET A 285 -15.48 14.24 -28.92
C MET A 285 -16.66 13.80 -29.81
N GLY A 286 -17.73 13.25 -29.22
CA GLY A 286 -18.91 12.80 -29.95
C GLY A 286 -19.74 13.94 -30.55
N ARG A 287 -19.74 15.13 -29.92
CA ARG A 287 -20.51 16.29 -30.41
C ARG A 287 -19.90 17.00 -31.62
N ASN A 288 -18.60 16.88 -31.83
CA ASN A 288 -17.88 17.61 -32.90
C ASN A 288 -17.56 16.77 -34.14
N MET A 289 -17.97 15.49 -34.18
CA MET A 289 -17.69 14.59 -35.30
C MET A 289 -18.74 14.66 -36.42
N ASP A 290 -19.87 15.32 -36.18
CA ASP A 290 -20.98 15.41 -37.14
C ASP A 290 -20.92 16.65 -38.06
N ASP A 291 -20.04 17.62 -37.78
CA ASP A 291 -20.03 18.93 -38.46
C ASP A 291 -18.89 19.14 -39.48
N TYR A 292 -18.01 18.17 -39.73
CA TYR A 292 -16.89 18.34 -40.68
C TYR A 292 -17.19 17.67 -42.03
N GLU A 293 -18.09 18.27 -42.81
CA GLU A 293 -18.12 18.06 -44.26
C GLU A 293 -16.99 18.87 -44.93
N ASP A 294 -16.11 18.14 -45.64
CA ASP A 294 -15.38 18.57 -46.84
C ASP A 294 -14.72 19.96 -46.87
N PHE A 295 -13.77 20.28 -45.98
CA PHE A 295 -12.72 21.26 -46.31
C PHE A 295 -11.47 21.05 -45.43
N ASP A 296 -10.63 20.07 -45.78
CA ASP A 296 -9.18 20.32 -45.74
C ASP A 296 -8.38 19.25 -46.52
N GLU A 297 -7.61 19.71 -47.50
CA GLU A 297 -6.71 18.92 -48.35
C GLU A 297 -5.34 18.70 -47.68
N ASN A 298 -5.21 19.04 -46.40
CA ASN A 298 -4.05 18.72 -45.59
C ASN A 298 -4.13 17.26 -45.12
N ARG A 299 -3.49 16.36 -45.90
CA ARG A 299 -3.29 14.95 -45.54
C ARG A 299 -2.48 14.84 -44.25
N ASN A 300 -3.12 14.96 -43.09
CA ASN A 300 -2.53 14.50 -41.84
C ASN A 300 -2.14 13.02 -42.04
N PRO A 301 -0.86 12.64 -41.87
CA PRO A 301 -0.42 11.28 -42.10
C PRO A 301 -1.22 10.32 -41.23
N CYS A 302 -1.94 9.39 -41.86
CA CYS A 302 -2.70 8.37 -41.12
C CYS A 302 -1.75 7.66 -40.14
N PRO A 303 -2.04 7.65 -38.83
CA PRO A 303 -1.13 7.12 -37.84
C PRO A 303 -0.94 5.60 -38.04
N CYS A 304 0.32 5.17 -38.07
CA CYS A 304 0.66 3.76 -38.15
C CYS A 304 0.15 2.99 -36.92
N LYS A 305 -0.15 1.69 -37.07
CA LYS A 305 -0.52 0.79 -35.96
C LYS A 305 0.43 0.87 -34.76
N LYS A 306 1.74 1.07 -34.99
CA LYS A 306 2.74 1.24 -33.91
C LYS A 306 2.51 2.53 -33.11
N ASN A 307 2.20 3.64 -33.79
CA ASN A 307 1.90 4.92 -33.15
C ASN A 307 0.60 4.80 -32.35
N LEU A 308 -0.41 4.12 -32.90
CA LEU A 308 -1.67 3.90 -32.21
C LEU A 308 -1.53 3.01 -30.96
N VAL A 309 -0.62 2.02 -30.98
CA VAL A 309 -0.27 1.22 -29.79
C VAL A 309 0.44 2.10 -28.74
N LYS A 310 1.31 3.02 -29.16
CA LYS A 310 1.99 3.96 -28.25
C LYS A 310 0.98 4.94 -27.64
N LEU A 311 0.08 5.49 -28.45
CA LEU A 311 -0.99 6.39 -28.03
C LEU A 311 -1.96 5.70 -27.06
N HIS A 312 -2.38 4.47 -27.36
CA HIS A 312 -3.20 3.66 -26.45
C HIS A 312 -2.51 3.47 -25.09
N LYS A 313 -1.21 3.16 -25.10
CA LYS A 313 -0.41 3.05 -23.87
C LYS A 313 -0.40 4.38 -23.10
N GLN A 314 -0.14 5.50 -23.78
CA GLN A 314 -0.12 6.84 -23.17
C GLN A 314 -1.49 7.22 -22.58
N ALA A 315 -2.58 6.98 -23.30
CA ALA A 315 -3.94 7.25 -22.84
C ALA A 315 -4.29 6.45 -21.58
N ILE A 316 -3.97 5.15 -21.53
CA ILE A 316 -4.17 4.34 -20.31
C ILE A 316 -3.42 4.95 -19.12
N TYR A 317 -2.15 5.32 -19.32
CA TYR A 317 -1.32 5.89 -18.26
C TYR A 317 -1.82 7.25 -17.78
N ALA A 318 -2.22 8.14 -18.70
CA ALA A 318 -2.73 9.46 -18.37
C ALA A 318 -4.04 9.38 -17.56
N VAL A 319 -4.99 8.56 -18.02
CA VAL A 319 -6.27 8.34 -17.33
C VAL A 319 -6.06 7.73 -15.95
N GLN A 320 -5.17 6.74 -15.81
CA GLN A 320 -4.84 6.15 -14.51
C GLN A 320 -4.20 7.18 -13.58
N ARG A 321 -3.24 7.96 -14.08
CA ARG A 321 -2.54 8.97 -13.29
C ARG A 321 -3.49 10.06 -12.78
N HIS A 322 -4.39 10.55 -13.63
CA HIS A 322 -5.40 11.55 -13.27
C HIS A 322 -6.37 11.04 -12.19
N ASN A 323 -7.00 9.88 -12.42
CA ASN A 323 -7.92 9.29 -11.43
C ASN A 323 -7.23 9.07 -10.07
N ARG A 324 -5.97 8.64 -10.12
CA ARG A 324 -5.16 8.40 -8.90
C ARG A 324 -4.88 9.70 -8.15
N THR A 325 -4.37 10.74 -8.81
CA THR A 325 -4.08 12.03 -8.16
C THR A 325 -5.36 12.66 -7.63
N GLN A 326 -6.48 12.50 -8.33
CA GLN A 326 -7.79 12.97 -7.88
C GLN A 326 -8.26 12.28 -6.59
N VAL A 327 -8.17 10.95 -6.50
CA VAL A 327 -8.55 10.23 -5.27
C VAL A 327 -7.59 10.54 -4.12
N GLN A 328 -6.30 10.64 -4.39
CA GLN A 328 -5.31 11.05 -3.38
C GLN A 328 -5.59 12.44 -2.85
N TRP A 329 -5.98 13.37 -3.72
CA TRP A 329 -6.36 14.72 -3.34
C TRP A 329 -7.54 14.69 -2.38
N GLN A 330 -8.59 13.94 -2.69
CA GLN A 330 -9.76 13.80 -1.82
C GLN A 330 -9.38 13.21 -0.45
N MET A 331 -8.59 12.14 -0.42
CA MET A 331 -8.11 11.54 0.83
C MET A 331 -7.30 12.52 1.69
N LEU A 332 -6.41 13.29 1.05
CA LEU A 332 -5.57 14.25 1.75
C LEU A 332 -6.39 15.42 2.30
N LEU A 333 -7.42 15.86 1.56
CA LEU A 333 -8.38 16.85 2.05
C LEU A 333 -9.13 16.33 3.28
N ASP A 334 -9.61 15.08 3.25
CA ASP A 334 -10.32 14.47 4.39
C ASP A 334 -9.41 14.35 5.62
N GLU A 335 -8.15 13.92 5.44
CA GLU A 335 -7.13 13.90 6.50
C GLU A 335 -6.88 15.31 7.05
N ALA A 336 -6.74 16.31 6.18
CA ALA A 336 -6.50 17.70 6.59
C ALA A 336 -7.69 18.29 7.37
N PHE A 337 -8.92 18.08 6.91
CA PHE A 337 -10.11 18.57 7.61
C PHE A 337 -10.27 17.91 8.97
N HIS A 338 -10.07 16.59 9.06
CA HIS A 338 -10.09 15.88 10.32
C HIS A 338 -9.05 16.44 11.32
N LEU A 339 -7.82 16.69 10.86
CA LEU A 339 -6.77 17.25 11.72
C LEU A 339 -7.07 18.70 12.15
N GLU A 340 -7.64 19.52 11.27
CA GLU A 340 -8.09 20.87 11.63
C GLU A 340 -9.21 20.83 12.68
N ASP A 341 -10.12 19.87 12.58
CA ASP A 341 -11.22 19.69 13.51
C ASP A 341 -10.73 19.19 14.88
N VAL A 342 -9.75 18.27 14.91
CA VAL A 342 -9.07 17.86 16.15
C VAL A 342 -8.42 19.08 16.84
N ALA A 343 -7.71 19.92 16.09
CA ALA A 343 -7.07 21.12 16.66
C ALA A 343 -8.08 22.14 17.20
N LYS A 344 -9.21 22.33 16.50
CA LYS A 344 -10.32 23.17 16.98
C LYS A 344 -10.96 22.59 18.24
N ASN A 345 -11.22 21.29 18.27
CA ASN A 345 -11.84 20.63 19.42
C ASN A 345 -10.92 20.56 20.65
N GLU A 346 -9.60 20.50 20.47
CA GLU A 346 -8.60 20.61 21.56
C GLU A 346 -8.64 22.00 22.22
N THR A 347 -8.89 23.05 21.44
CA THR A 347 -9.00 24.44 21.94
C THR A 347 -10.39 24.78 22.49
N SER A 348 -11.42 24.02 22.11
CA SER A 348 -12.78 24.22 22.60
C SER A 348 -12.93 23.77 24.07
N GLY A 349 -13.67 24.53 24.87
CA GLY A 349 -13.95 24.16 26.28
C GLY A 349 -14.95 23.00 26.43
N THR A 350 -15.61 22.60 25.35
CA THR A 350 -16.63 21.53 25.32
C THR A 350 -15.99 20.19 24.97
N ARG A 351 -16.09 19.18 25.85
CA ARG A 351 -15.54 17.82 25.62
C ARG A 351 -16.38 16.95 24.68
N HIS A 352 -16.95 17.56 23.64
CA HIS A 352 -17.71 16.88 22.61
C HIS A 352 -16.96 17.07 21.29
N PHE A 353 -16.68 15.98 20.60
CA PHE A 353 -16.05 16.06 19.29
C PHE A 353 -17.06 16.57 18.26
N VAL A 354 -16.78 17.72 17.64
CA VAL A 354 -17.60 18.29 16.56
C VAL A 354 -16.86 18.10 15.24
N HIS A 355 -17.49 17.39 14.31
CA HIS A 355 -17.01 17.23 12.93
C HIS A 355 -17.51 18.39 12.07
N SER A 356 -16.65 18.98 11.25
CA SER A 356 -17.06 20.01 10.28
C SER A 356 -17.79 19.44 9.09
N PHE A 357 -17.47 18.20 8.72
CA PHE A 357 -18.14 17.46 7.66
C PHE A 357 -18.43 16.06 8.19
N PRO A 358 -19.65 15.53 8.00
CA PRO A 358 -19.95 14.16 8.38
C PRO A 358 -19.04 13.20 7.60
N SER A 359 -18.42 12.25 8.31
CA SER A 359 -17.59 11.22 7.70
C SER A 359 -18.39 10.38 6.71
N SER A 360 -17.85 10.18 5.50
CA SER A 360 -18.47 9.41 4.42
C SER A 360 -18.65 7.91 4.72
N GLU A 361 -18.04 7.40 5.80
CA GLU A 361 -18.19 6.01 6.22
C GLU A 361 -19.44 5.85 7.11
N PRO A 362 -20.39 4.96 6.76
CA PRO A 362 -21.52 4.67 7.62
C PRO A 362 -21.01 4.00 8.90
N VAL A 363 -21.13 4.71 10.02
CA VAL A 363 -20.77 4.21 11.34
C VAL A 363 -21.58 2.93 11.60
N GLY A 364 -20.91 1.78 11.66
CA GLY A 364 -21.58 0.50 11.93
C GLY A 364 -22.37 0.58 13.24
N TRP A 365 -23.49 -0.15 13.33
CA TRP A 365 -24.40 -0.07 14.49
C TRP A 365 -23.70 -0.26 15.85
N VAL A 366 -22.67 -1.13 15.90
CA VAL A 366 -21.85 -1.37 17.10
C VAL A 366 -20.93 -0.19 17.42
N SER A 367 -20.36 0.46 16.39
CA SER A 367 -19.54 1.65 16.56
C SER A 367 -20.39 2.84 17.02
N SER A 368 -21.60 3.01 16.50
CA SER A 368 -22.49 4.12 16.91
C SER A 368 -22.95 4.04 18.37
N TYR A 369 -22.93 2.85 18.99
CA TYR A 369 -23.31 2.66 20.39
C TYR A 369 -22.13 2.83 21.36
N VAL A 370 -20.92 2.41 20.95
CA VAL A 370 -19.71 2.48 21.77
C VAL A 370 -18.96 3.81 21.57
N TYR A 371 -19.05 4.40 20.39
CA TYR A 371 -18.35 5.61 19.99
C TYR A 371 -19.25 6.83 20.19
N THR A 372 -19.44 7.22 21.45
CA THR A 372 -20.11 8.49 21.78
C THR A 372 -19.16 9.67 21.48
N PRO A 373 -19.67 10.87 21.12
CA PRO A 373 -18.84 12.04 20.79
C PRO A 373 -17.91 12.49 21.94
N THR A 374 -18.22 12.11 23.18
CA THR A 374 -17.35 12.30 24.34
C THR A 374 -16.17 11.32 24.35
N ILE A 375 -16.42 10.04 24.03
CA ILE A 375 -15.37 9.01 23.96
C ILE A 375 -14.44 9.31 22.78
N GLU A 376 -15.00 9.75 21.66
CA GLU A 376 -14.25 10.19 20.49
C GLU A 376 -13.30 11.35 20.84
N TRP A 377 -13.76 12.35 21.60
CA TRP A 377 -12.91 13.45 22.05
C TRP A 377 -11.74 12.95 22.91
N TYR A 378 -12.01 12.08 23.89
CA TYR A 378 -10.95 11.50 24.74
C TYR A 378 -9.95 10.66 23.93
N TRP A 379 -10.43 9.90 22.94
CA TRP A 379 -9.59 9.11 22.06
C TRP A 379 -8.70 10.02 21.18
N GLU A 380 -9.32 10.90 20.41
CA GLU A 380 -8.65 11.69 19.34
C GLU A 380 -7.73 12.79 19.87
N CYS A 381 -8.14 13.48 20.95
CA CYS A 381 -7.40 14.63 21.50
C CYS A 381 -6.38 14.23 22.59
N LEU A 382 -6.65 13.19 23.39
CA LEU A 382 -5.79 12.82 24.53
C LEU A 382 -5.11 11.46 24.36
N LEU A 383 -5.89 10.37 24.29
CA LEU A 383 -5.37 9.02 24.40
C LEU A 383 -4.49 8.62 23.20
N ARG A 384 -4.88 9.01 21.98
CA ARG A 384 -4.13 8.75 20.74
C ARG A 384 -2.72 9.34 20.79
N ARG A 385 -2.57 10.54 21.35
CA ARG A 385 -1.26 11.20 21.53
C ARG A 385 -0.34 10.39 22.44
N TRP A 386 -0.85 9.98 23.61
CA TRP A 386 -0.07 9.18 24.56
C TRP A 386 0.25 7.79 24.04
N PHE A 387 -0.72 7.13 23.38
CA PHE A 387 -0.53 5.83 22.75
C PHE A 387 0.62 5.87 21.73
N TYR A 388 0.63 6.83 20.80
CA TYR A 388 1.71 6.96 19.82
C TYR A 388 3.06 7.31 20.44
N ARG A 389 3.11 8.08 21.53
CA ARG A 389 4.36 8.36 22.26
C ARG A 389 4.94 7.12 22.93
N VAL A 390 4.12 6.38 23.67
CA VAL A 390 4.55 5.13 24.32
C VAL A 390 5.01 4.13 23.26
N LEU A 391 4.25 3.96 22.19
CA LEU A 391 4.61 3.08 21.08
C LEU A 391 5.92 3.51 20.42
N ALA A 392 6.13 4.82 20.18
CA ALA A 392 7.37 5.33 19.61
C ALA A 392 8.59 5.05 20.51
N ILE A 393 8.45 5.20 21.83
CA ILE A 393 9.52 4.90 22.81
C ILE A 393 9.85 3.40 22.79
N LEU A 394 8.82 2.54 22.82
CA LEU A 394 9.00 1.09 22.78
C LEU A 394 9.69 0.64 21.48
N LEU A 395 9.24 1.14 20.33
CA LEU A 395 9.85 0.84 19.03
C LEU A 395 11.28 1.38 18.94
N SER A 396 11.55 2.57 19.50
CA SER A 396 12.90 3.14 19.53
C SER A 396 13.85 2.29 20.37
N LEU A 397 13.40 1.79 21.52
CA LEU A 397 14.19 0.90 22.37
C LEU A 397 14.49 -0.41 21.63
N PHE A 398 13.49 -0.98 20.96
CA PHE A 398 13.68 -2.20 20.18
C PHE A 398 14.62 -1.97 18.98
N SER A 399 14.53 -0.84 18.29
CA SER A 399 15.50 -0.46 17.24
C SER A 399 16.93 -0.40 17.76
N VAL A 400 17.16 0.19 18.94
CA VAL A 400 18.50 0.26 19.55
C VAL A 400 19.02 -1.14 19.89
N VAL A 401 18.16 -2.02 20.42
CA VAL A 401 18.52 -3.42 20.70
C VAL A 401 18.89 -4.16 19.41
N VAL A 402 18.16 -3.94 18.31
CA VAL A 402 18.48 -4.51 17.00
C VAL A 402 19.81 -3.98 16.47
N VAL A 403 20.01 -2.65 16.43
CA VAL A 403 21.29 -2.06 15.96
C VAL A 403 22.47 -2.54 16.79
N TRP A 404 22.30 -2.65 18.12
CA TRP A 404 23.31 -3.22 19.00
C TRP A 404 23.61 -4.67 18.64
N SER A 405 22.57 -5.49 18.47
CA SER A 405 22.71 -6.91 18.13
C SER A 405 23.31 -7.13 16.74
N GLU A 406 23.03 -6.24 15.78
CA GLU A 406 23.70 -6.20 14.46
C GLU A 406 25.19 -5.89 14.61
N CYS A 407 25.55 -4.84 15.35
CA CYS A 407 26.94 -4.45 15.51
C CYS A 407 27.77 -5.49 16.28
N THR A 408 27.12 -6.31 17.10
CA THR A 408 27.78 -7.26 17.99
C THR A 408 27.72 -8.71 17.51
N PHE A 409 26.98 -9.04 16.43
CA PHE A 409 26.84 -10.44 16.02
C PHE A 409 28.17 -11.09 15.61
N PHE A 410 29.17 -10.33 15.17
CA PHE A 410 30.51 -10.83 14.84
C PHE A 410 31.29 -11.33 16.08
N SER A 411 30.97 -10.83 17.28
CA SER A 411 31.63 -11.25 18.51
C SER A 411 31.01 -12.56 19.03
N THR A 412 31.73 -13.65 18.82
CA THR A 412 31.29 -15.00 19.19
C THR A 412 31.71 -15.38 20.61
N GLN A 413 32.75 -14.74 21.15
CA GLN A 413 33.23 -14.90 22.52
C GLN A 413 33.74 -13.55 23.06
N PRO A 414 33.05 -12.89 24.01
CA PRO A 414 31.74 -13.22 24.60
C PRO A 414 30.56 -13.01 23.64
N VAL A 415 29.42 -13.68 23.89
CA VAL A 415 28.18 -13.47 23.13
C VAL A 415 27.60 -12.12 23.53
N LEU A 416 27.74 -11.12 22.66
CA LEU A 416 27.32 -9.73 22.92
C LEU A 416 25.95 -9.35 22.31
N SER A 417 25.44 -10.15 21.36
CA SER A 417 24.09 -9.98 20.80
C SER A 417 23.04 -10.28 21.85
N LEU A 418 22.17 -9.31 22.15
CA LEU A 418 21.15 -9.44 23.20
C LEU A 418 20.15 -10.56 22.88
N PHE A 419 19.75 -10.69 21.61
CA PHE A 419 18.85 -11.77 21.17
C PHE A 419 19.49 -13.15 21.32
N ALA A 420 20.79 -13.27 21.00
CA ALA A 420 21.52 -14.53 21.19
C ALA A 420 21.64 -14.89 22.69
N VAL A 421 21.85 -13.90 23.57
CA VAL A 421 21.87 -14.12 25.03
C VAL A 421 20.50 -14.60 25.53
N PHE A 422 19.40 -13.95 25.12
CA PHE A 422 18.06 -14.35 25.54
C PHE A 422 17.71 -15.78 25.11
N ILE A 423 18.09 -16.16 23.88
CA ILE A 423 17.84 -17.52 23.38
C ILE A 423 18.73 -18.54 24.09
N GLN A 424 20.01 -18.26 24.32
CA GLN A 424 20.91 -19.15 25.06
C GLN A 424 20.49 -19.36 26.52
N LEU A 425 19.90 -18.34 27.16
CA LEU A 425 19.34 -18.49 28.51
C LEU A 425 18.09 -19.38 28.48
N ALA A 426 17.18 -19.14 27.53
CA ALA A 426 15.97 -19.94 27.39
C ALA A 426 16.23 -21.39 26.95
N GLU A 427 17.31 -21.63 26.19
CA GLU A 427 17.82 -22.96 25.84
C GLU A 427 18.19 -23.77 27.09
N LYS A 428 18.76 -23.12 28.13
CA LYS A 428 19.14 -23.78 29.38
C LYS A 428 17.92 -24.18 30.21
N ASP A 429 16.88 -23.35 30.19
CA ASP A 429 15.65 -23.57 30.95
C ASP A 429 14.63 -24.44 30.20
N TYR A 430 14.96 -24.93 29.00
CA TYR A 430 14.07 -25.70 28.11
C TYR A 430 12.72 -25.02 27.83
N ASN A 431 12.68 -23.69 27.86
CA ASN A 431 11.47 -22.91 27.66
C ASN A 431 11.24 -22.61 26.17
N TYR A 432 10.84 -23.63 25.41
CA TYR A 432 10.63 -23.52 23.96
C TYR A 432 9.58 -22.47 23.57
N LEU A 433 8.54 -22.26 24.39
CA LEU A 433 7.53 -21.23 24.14
C LEU A 433 8.13 -19.83 24.21
N TYR A 434 9.05 -19.59 25.15
CA TYR A 434 9.75 -18.30 25.24
C TYR A 434 10.66 -18.08 24.03
N ILE A 435 11.39 -19.12 23.60
CA ILE A 435 12.24 -19.06 22.39
C ILE A 435 11.38 -18.69 21.18
N GLU A 436 10.25 -19.39 20.99
CA GLU A 436 9.31 -19.14 19.89
C GLU A 436 8.76 -17.71 19.92
N MET A 437 8.28 -17.23 21.08
CA MET A 437 7.75 -15.87 21.22
C MET A 437 8.82 -14.79 21.03
N ALA A 438 10.04 -14.99 21.55
CA ALA A 438 11.14 -14.05 21.37
C ALA A 438 11.58 -13.99 19.89
N CYS A 439 11.67 -15.14 19.22
CA CYS A 439 11.93 -15.23 17.79
C CYS A 439 10.83 -14.54 16.98
N PHE A 440 9.56 -14.80 17.31
CA PHE A 440 8.40 -14.18 16.66
C PHE A 440 8.42 -12.65 16.78
N VAL A 441 8.59 -12.09 17.98
CA VAL A 441 8.65 -10.64 18.20
C VAL A 441 9.81 -10.01 17.41
N THR A 442 10.95 -10.68 17.38
CA THR A 442 12.15 -10.19 16.66
C THR A 442 11.96 -10.20 15.16
N ILE A 443 11.56 -11.32 14.55
CA ILE A 443 11.32 -11.39 13.10
C ILE A 443 10.16 -10.50 12.67
N PHE A 444 9.09 -10.41 13.49
CA PHE A 444 7.95 -9.53 13.24
C PHE A 444 8.41 -8.08 13.16
N PHE A 445 9.23 -7.62 14.10
CA PHE A 445 9.76 -6.26 14.09
C PHE A 445 10.66 -5.98 12.88
N LEU A 446 11.56 -6.90 12.52
CA LEU A 446 12.42 -6.77 11.33
C LEU A 446 11.58 -6.70 10.05
N CYS A 447 10.61 -7.60 9.89
CA CYS A 447 9.64 -7.57 8.79
C CYS A 447 8.83 -6.27 8.79
N TYR A 448 8.38 -5.80 9.96
CA TYR A 448 7.62 -4.56 10.08
C TYR A 448 8.45 -3.36 9.61
N CYS A 449 9.72 -3.25 10.02
CA CYS A 449 10.62 -2.18 9.58
C CYS A 449 10.84 -2.20 8.06
N VAL A 450 11.14 -3.36 7.49
CA VAL A 450 11.44 -3.50 6.06
C VAL A 450 10.17 -3.32 5.23
N TYR A 451 9.10 -4.07 5.53
CA TYR A 451 7.88 -4.03 4.74
C TYR A 451 7.13 -2.72 4.89
N SER A 452 7.05 -2.12 6.08
CA SER A 452 6.47 -0.77 6.23
C SER A 452 7.26 0.27 5.44
N THR A 453 8.59 0.13 5.32
CA THR A 453 9.39 1.01 4.47
C THR A 453 9.04 0.81 3.00
N VAL A 454 8.88 -0.43 2.54
CA VAL A 454 8.46 -0.75 1.16
C VAL A 454 7.05 -0.20 0.84
N PHE A 455 6.12 -0.23 1.79
CA PHE A 455 4.79 0.37 1.60
C PHE A 455 4.81 1.90 1.55
N ARG A 456 5.78 2.54 2.23
CA ARG A 456 5.88 4.01 2.34
C ARG A 456 6.79 4.64 1.30
N ILE A 457 7.78 3.91 0.78
CA ILE A 457 8.77 4.46 -0.15
C ILE A 457 8.10 4.77 -1.48
N ARG A 458 8.29 6.01 -1.95
CA ARG A 458 7.92 6.44 -3.30
C ARG A 458 9.21 6.54 -4.12
N VAL A 459 9.40 5.60 -5.05
CA VAL A 459 10.54 5.64 -5.96
C VAL A 459 10.10 6.37 -7.22
N PHE A 460 10.34 7.69 -7.22
CA PHE A 460 9.93 8.62 -8.28
C PHE A 460 8.45 8.41 -8.68
N ASN A 461 8.20 8.23 -9.98
CA ASN A 461 6.90 7.89 -10.56
C ASN A 461 6.77 6.41 -10.93
N TYR A 462 7.79 5.58 -10.65
CA TYR A 462 7.82 4.16 -11.05
C TYR A 462 7.14 3.25 -10.04
N TYR A 463 7.31 3.51 -8.75
CA TYR A 463 6.77 2.66 -7.70
C TYR A 463 6.13 3.48 -6.58
N TYR A 464 4.86 3.15 -6.32
CA TYR A 464 4.06 3.73 -5.25
C TYR A 464 2.82 2.86 -4.97
N LEU A 465 2.49 2.66 -3.69
CA LEU A 465 1.28 1.97 -3.25
C LEU A 465 0.26 2.99 -2.74
N ALA A 466 -0.86 3.10 -3.45
CA ALA A 466 -1.96 3.97 -3.09
C ALA A 466 -3.04 3.15 -2.35
N PRO A 467 -3.42 3.51 -1.12
CA PRO A 467 -4.60 2.91 -0.48
C PRO A 467 -5.90 3.24 -1.25
N HIS A 468 -7.01 2.59 -0.87
CA HIS A 468 -8.34 2.75 -1.49
C HIS A 468 -8.44 2.26 -2.93
N HIS A 469 -7.80 1.13 -3.21
CA HIS A 469 -7.92 0.42 -4.48
C HIS A 469 -7.37 1.20 -5.69
N GLN A 470 -6.51 2.21 -5.47
CA GLN A 470 -5.93 3.05 -6.53
C GLN A 470 -4.49 2.64 -6.90
N THR A 471 -3.99 1.50 -6.40
CA THR A 471 -2.66 1.04 -6.79
C THR A 471 -2.70 0.46 -8.19
N ASP A 472 -1.77 0.88 -9.04
CA ASP A 472 -1.60 0.34 -10.38
C ASP A 472 -1.10 -1.11 -10.35
N ALA A 473 -1.49 -1.91 -11.36
CA ALA A 473 -1.05 -3.29 -11.51
C ALA A 473 0.49 -3.43 -11.47
N TYR A 474 1.20 -2.47 -12.07
CA TYR A 474 2.66 -2.43 -12.11
C TYR A 474 3.28 -2.29 -10.70
N SER A 475 2.84 -1.28 -9.94
CA SER A 475 3.32 -1.03 -8.58
C SER A 475 3.00 -2.19 -7.65
N LEU A 476 1.83 -2.79 -7.82
CA LEU A 476 1.40 -3.94 -7.03
C LEU A 476 2.33 -5.15 -7.27
N GLN A 477 2.61 -5.48 -8.52
CA GLN A 477 3.56 -6.56 -8.86
C GLN A 477 4.99 -6.23 -8.44
N PHE A 478 5.38 -4.95 -8.53
CA PHE A 478 6.71 -4.51 -8.10
C PHE A 478 6.90 -4.72 -6.61
N SER A 479 5.88 -4.42 -5.80
CA SER A 479 5.91 -4.70 -4.36
C SER A 479 6.04 -6.20 -4.08
N GLY A 480 5.30 -7.06 -4.79
CA GLY A 480 5.41 -8.51 -4.68
C GLY A 480 6.81 -9.02 -5.04
N MET A 481 7.40 -8.47 -6.10
CA MET A 481 8.75 -8.81 -6.55
C MET A 481 9.79 -8.39 -5.51
N LEU A 482 9.62 -7.21 -4.90
CA LEU A 482 10.51 -6.70 -3.87
C LEU A 482 10.40 -7.53 -2.58
N PHE A 483 9.20 -7.92 -2.14
CA PHE A 483 9.03 -8.77 -0.96
C PHE A 483 9.64 -10.16 -1.16
N CYS A 484 9.38 -10.83 -2.29
CA CYS A 484 9.96 -12.14 -2.57
C CYS A 484 11.50 -12.10 -2.61
N ARG A 485 12.07 -10.98 -3.07
CA ARG A 485 13.53 -10.76 -3.13
C ARG A 485 14.15 -10.44 -1.78
N LEU A 486 13.43 -9.72 -0.90
CA LEU A 486 13.91 -9.32 0.43
C LEU A 486 13.75 -10.44 1.46
N THR A 487 12.84 -11.38 1.23
CA THR A 487 12.53 -12.45 2.19
C THR A 487 13.75 -13.31 2.50
N PRO A 488 14.52 -13.83 1.51
CA PRO A 488 15.69 -14.63 1.84
C PRO A 488 16.79 -13.94 2.66
N PRO A 489 17.27 -12.75 2.27
CA PRO A 489 18.29 -12.05 3.06
C PRO A 489 17.78 -11.64 4.44
N LEU A 490 16.48 -11.36 4.60
CA LEU A 490 15.88 -11.02 5.90
C LEU A 490 15.88 -12.24 6.85
N CYS A 491 15.54 -13.43 6.34
CA CYS A 491 15.66 -14.66 7.13
C CYS A 491 17.10 -14.93 7.56
N LEU A 492 18.08 -14.75 6.66
CA LEU A 492 19.50 -14.91 7.02
C LEU A 492 19.98 -13.89 8.05
N ASN A 493 19.58 -12.62 7.90
CA ASN A 493 19.91 -11.57 8.85
C ASN A 493 19.39 -11.91 10.25
N PHE A 494 18.12 -12.33 10.35
CA PHE A 494 17.54 -12.79 11.60
C PHE A 494 18.27 -14.01 12.20
N LEU A 495 18.57 -15.03 11.41
CA LEU A 495 19.29 -16.23 11.88
C LEU A 495 20.73 -15.90 12.33
N GLY A 496 21.37 -14.91 11.70
CA GLY A 496 22.65 -14.35 12.11
C GLY A 496 22.57 -13.66 13.47
N LEU A 497 21.56 -12.82 13.69
CA LEU A 497 21.34 -12.09 14.96
C LEU A 497 21.21 -13.00 16.18
N ILE A 498 20.58 -14.16 16.01
CA ILE A 498 20.34 -15.14 17.09
C ILE A 498 21.47 -16.19 17.26
N HIS A 499 22.55 -16.08 16.48
CA HIS A 499 23.66 -17.07 16.46
C HIS A 499 23.22 -18.52 16.22
N MET A 500 22.18 -18.71 15.40
CA MET A 500 21.74 -20.03 14.90
C MET A 500 22.37 -20.38 13.55
N ASP A 501 23.05 -19.42 12.89
CA ASP A 501 23.88 -19.75 11.75
C ASP A 501 25.22 -20.36 12.17
N SER A 502 25.44 -21.60 11.73
CA SER A 502 26.69 -22.36 11.91
C SER A 502 27.94 -21.72 11.30
N THR A 503 27.80 -20.69 10.46
CA THR A 503 28.95 -19.96 9.90
C THR A 503 29.55 -18.99 10.93
N ILE A 504 28.73 -18.49 11.85
CA ILE A 504 29.09 -17.49 12.86
C ILE A 504 29.36 -18.19 14.19
N SER A 505 28.52 -19.14 14.60
CA SER A 505 28.79 -19.90 15.81
C SER A 505 29.86 -20.97 15.52
N HIS A 506 31.08 -20.76 16.02
CA HIS A 506 32.16 -21.77 15.99
C HIS A 506 31.82 -23.06 16.77
N GLN A 507 30.61 -23.18 17.31
CA GLN A 507 30.08 -24.38 17.96
C GLN A 507 29.28 -25.22 16.95
N GLN A 508 29.42 -26.54 17.05
CA GLN A 508 28.79 -27.53 16.17
C GLN A 508 27.28 -27.66 16.47
N ARG A 509 26.52 -26.60 16.15
CA ARG A 509 25.06 -26.52 16.26
C ARG A 509 24.37 -27.04 14.99
N GLN A 510 23.23 -27.67 15.18
CA GLN A 510 22.33 -28.09 14.13
C GLN A 510 21.79 -26.86 13.39
N GLN A 511 21.97 -26.84 12.07
CA GLN A 511 21.45 -25.78 11.22
C GLN A 511 19.93 -25.90 11.10
N THR A 512 19.25 -24.77 10.94
CA THR A 512 17.82 -24.75 10.62
C THR A 512 17.52 -25.39 9.26
N ALA A 513 16.29 -25.89 9.09
CA ALA A 513 15.86 -26.44 7.81
C ALA A 513 15.95 -25.38 6.69
N TYR A 514 15.66 -24.12 7.02
CA TYR A 514 15.84 -22.98 6.12
C TYR A 514 17.29 -22.83 5.61
N THR A 515 18.27 -22.77 6.53
CA THR A 515 19.70 -22.61 6.18
C THR A 515 20.21 -23.73 5.28
N SER A 516 19.67 -24.95 5.43
CA SER A 516 20.04 -26.09 4.59
C SER A 516 19.68 -25.91 3.10
N ILE A 517 18.62 -25.15 2.80
CA ILE A 517 18.09 -24.97 1.43
C ILE A 517 18.64 -23.73 0.76
N MET A 518 18.78 -22.64 1.52
CA MET A 518 19.39 -21.42 0.98
C MET A 518 20.88 -21.62 0.64
N GLY A 519 21.49 -22.66 1.20
CA GLY A 519 22.91 -22.92 1.12
C GLY A 519 23.64 -22.07 2.16
N SER A 520 24.47 -22.69 2.99
CA SER A 520 25.32 -21.88 3.86
C SER A 520 26.29 -21.08 2.99
N MET A 521 26.48 -19.79 3.27
CA MET A 521 27.44 -18.90 2.59
C MET A 521 28.92 -19.39 2.70
N LYS A 522 29.16 -20.58 3.27
CA LYS A 522 30.48 -21.22 3.46
C LYS A 522 31.31 -21.36 2.18
N VAL A 523 30.69 -21.41 1.00
CA VAL A 523 31.41 -21.79 -0.24
C VAL A 523 32.17 -20.61 -0.89
N LEU A 524 31.88 -19.35 -0.53
CA LEU A 524 32.79 -18.22 -0.76
C LEU A 524 33.12 -17.54 0.57
N SER A 525 34.01 -18.18 1.34
CA SER A 525 34.58 -17.64 2.60
C SER A 525 35.09 -16.19 2.45
N PHE A 526 35.57 -15.80 1.26
CA PHE A 526 35.97 -14.43 0.97
C PHE A 526 34.81 -13.40 1.03
N ILE A 527 33.65 -13.72 0.44
CA ILE A 527 32.47 -12.83 0.47
C ILE A 527 31.84 -12.88 1.86
N ALA A 528 31.74 -14.06 2.46
CA ALA A 528 31.15 -14.24 3.79
C ALA A 528 31.90 -13.44 4.88
N ASN A 529 33.23 -13.51 4.91
CA ASN A 529 34.04 -12.81 5.92
C ASN A 529 33.96 -11.28 5.79
N GLY A 530 34.03 -10.75 4.56
CA GLY A 530 33.84 -9.31 4.34
C GLY A 530 32.41 -8.88 4.67
N PHE A 531 31.43 -9.68 4.27
CA PHE A 531 30.02 -9.40 4.52
C PHE A 531 29.71 -9.27 6.02
N TYR A 532 30.18 -10.19 6.87
CA TYR A 532 29.91 -10.13 8.31
C TYR A 532 30.53 -8.92 9.01
N ILE A 533 31.60 -8.35 8.46
CA ILE A 533 32.25 -7.16 9.00
C ILE A 533 31.57 -5.89 8.48
N TYR A 534 31.36 -5.79 7.16
CA TYR A 534 30.87 -4.56 6.53
C TYR A 534 29.36 -4.36 6.63
N TYR A 535 28.56 -5.44 6.67
CA TYR A 535 27.10 -5.35 6.74
C TYR A 535 26.63 -4.55 7.97
N PRO A 536 26.99 -4.92 9.21
CA PRO A 536 26.56 -4.17 10.38
C PRO A 536 27.09 -2.72 10.42
N MET A 537 28.32 -2.47 9.94
CA MET A 537 28.83 -1.11 9.81
C MET A 537 28.00 -0.26 8.85
N LEU A 538 27.54 -0.83 7.72
CA LEU A 538 26.73 -0.13 6.75
C LEU A 538 25.32 0.15 7.30
N VAL A 539 24.72 -0.81 8.01
CA VAL A 539 23.43 -0.60 8.71
C VAL A 539 23.56 0.53 9.74
N LEU A 540 24.62 0.52 10.57
CA LEU A 540 24.86 1.58 11.56
C LEU A 540 25.06 2.95 10.89
N LEU A 541 25.89 3.01 9.84
CA LEU A 541 26.12 4.22 9.06
C LEU A 541 24.81 4.79 8.51
N LEU A 542 23.95 3.94 7.94
CA LEU A 542 22.65 4.36 7.42
C LEU A 542 21.69 4.79 8.53
N CYS A 543 21.70 4.14 9.68
CA CYS A 543 20.91 4.58 10.84
C CYS A 543 21.34 5.98 11.29
N ILE A 544 22.66 6.24 11.39
CA ILE A 544 23.18 7.57 11.72
C ILE A 544 22.80 8.59 10.64
N ALA A 545 22.94 8.22 9.36
CA ALA A 545 22.64 9.11 8.25
C ALA A 545 21.15 9.49 8.18
N THR A 546 20.26 8.54 8.44
CA THR A 546 18.80 8.74 8.50
C THR A 546 18.40 9.48 9.77
N TYR A 547 19.10 9.26 10.89
CA TYR A 547 18.91 10.02 12.12
C TYR A 547 19.18 11.51 11.92
N TYR A 548 20.27 11.88 11.24
CA TYR A 548 20.54 13.28 10.90
C TYR A 548 19.78 13.78 9.66
N SER A 549 18.91 12.96 9.08
CA SER A 549 18.15 13.26 7.86
C SER A 549 19.05 13.73 6.71
N LEU A 550 20.26 13.18 6.61
CA LEU A 550 21.27 13.57 5.61
C LEU A 550 20.74 13.41 4.19
N GLY A 551 20.01 12.33 3.91
CA GLY A 551 19.41 12.10 2.59
C GLY A 551 18.44 13.21 2.17
N THR A 552 17.56 13.64 3.08
CA THR A 552 16.61 14.73 2.85
C THR A 552 17.31 16.07 2.67
N ARG A 553 18.36 16.34 3.45
CA ARG A 553 19.18 17.54 3.32
C ARG A 553 19.91 17.58 1.97
N CYS A 554 20.51 16.47 1.55
CA CYS A 554 21.15 16.34 0.24
C CYS A 554 20.14 16.55 -0.91
N LEU A 555 18.93 15.99 -0.80
CA LEU A 555 17.89 16.15 -1.82
C LEU A 555 17.41 17.60 -1.91
N ASN A 556 17.27 18.30 -0.77
CA ASN A 556 16.98 19.73 -0.75
C ASN A 556 18.09 20.56 -1.43
N ILE A 557 19.36 20.22 -1.24
CA ILE A 557 20.49 20.88 -1.92
C ILE A 557 20.44 20.64 -3.44
N LEU A 558 20.00 19.46 -3.87
CA LEU A 558 19.80 19.11 -5.28
C LEU A 558 18.53 19.73 -5.89
N GLY A 559 17.80 20.56 -5.14
CA GLY A 559 16.58 21.24 -5.59
C GLY A 559 15.29 20.45 -5.43
N PHE A 560 15.32 19.26 -4.83
CA PHE A 560 14.10 18.51 -4.53
C PHE A 560 13.50 18.97 -3.20
N GLN A 561 12.36 19.65 -3.26
CA GLN A 561 11.65 20.12 -2.07
C GLN A 561 11.17 18.94 -1.20
N GLN A 562 11.77 18.79 -0.02
CA GLN A 562 11.34 17.86 1.02
C GLN A 562 11.03 18.59 2.32
N PHE A 563 10.00 18.11 3.02
CA PHE A 563 9.55 18.68 4.28
C PHE A 563 10.64 18.58 5.34
N ILE A 564 11.25 19.71 5.67
CA ILE A 564 12.11 19.89 6.85
C ILE A 564 11.48 21.00 7.67
N GLY A 565 11.15 20.69 8.93
CA GLY A 565 10.34 21.56 9.80
C GLY A 565 10.94 22.93 10.12
N GLU A 566 12.16 23.23 9.67
CA GLU A 566 12.90 24.46 10.01
C GLU A 566 13.35 25.30 8.80
N ASN A 567 12.94 24.94 7.56
CA ASN A 567 13.38 25.66 6.35
C ASN A 567 12.35 26.72 5.89
N HIS A 568 12.81 27.93 5.54
CA HIS A 568 11.95 29.02 5.00
C HIS A 568 11.11 28.57 3.81
N MET A 569 11.71 27.93 2.81
CA MET A 569 10.99 27.40 1.63
C MET A 569 9.96 26.31 1.99
N THR A 570 10.13 25.63 3.12
CA THR A 570 9.09 24.71 3.62
C THR A 570 7.91 25.48 4.21
N SER A 571 8.14 26.65 4.83
CA SER A 571 7.07 27.53 5.30
C SER A 571 6.21 28.02 4.14
N ASP A 572 6.82 28.48 3.06
CA ASP A 572 6.11 29.02 1.89
C ASP A 572 5.13 27.98 1.30
N LEU A 573 5.59 26.73 1.11
CA LEU A 573 4.76 25.62 0.64
C LEU A 573 3.69 25.19 1.66
N VAL A 574 3.96 25.33 2.96
CA VAL A 574 2.97 25.07 4.02
C VAL A 574 1.87 26.13 3.99
N ASP A 575 2.22 27.40 3.77
CA ASP A 575 1.26 28.50 3.68
C ASP A 575 0.40 28.39 2.42
N GLU A 576 1.01 28.07 1.27
CA GLU A 576 0.29 27.75 0.03
C GLU A 576 -0.70 26.60 0.24
N GLY A 577 -0.22 25.49 0.83
CA GLY A 577 -1.06 24.32 1.12
C GLY A 577 -2.22 24.63 2.07
N ARG A 578 -1.98 25.49 3.07
CA ARG A 578 -3.02 25.98 3.98
C ARG A 578 -4.07 26.83 3.26
N GLU A 579 -3.67 27.70 2.34
CA GLU A 579 -4.62 28.45 1.53
C GLU A 579 -5.45 27.55 0.62
N LEU A 580 -4.83 26.56 -0.03
CA LEU A 580 -5.51 25.60 -0.88
C LEU A 580 -6.60 24.83 -0.11
N ILE A 581 -6.26 24.32 1.08
CA ILE A 581 -7.22 23.61 1.93
C ILE A 581 -8.36 24.53 2.38
N ARG A 582 -8.09 25.81 2.69
CA ARG A 582 -9.14 26.79 3.00
C ARG A 582 -10.05 27.10 1.81
N ARG A 583 -9.51 27.14 0.59
CA ARG A 583 -10.29 27.33 -0.65
C ARG A 583 -11.21 26.14 -0.88
N GLU A 584 -10.69 24.92 -0.76
CA GLU A 584 -11.48 23.69 -0.91
C GLU A 584 -12.51 23.51 0.20
N ARG A 585 -12.18 23.87 1.46
CA ARG A 585 -13.15 23.87 2.57
C ARG A 585 -14.36 24.75 2.25
N ARG A 586 -14.11 25.99 1.79
CA ARG A 586 -15.17 26.92 1.38
C ARG A 586 -15.95 26.41 0.17
N LYS A 587 -15.32 25.66 -0.73
CA LYS A 587 -16.00 25.03 -1.87
C LYS A 587 -16.93 23.92 -1.41
N ARG A 588 -16.45 22.98 -0.57
CA ARG A 588 -17.28 21.90 0.01
C ARG A 588 -18.43 22.45 0.83
N GLN A 589 -18.19 23.43 1.69
CA GLN A 589 -19.22 24.07 2.50
C GLN A 589 -20.33 24.69 1.63
N ARG A 590 -19.97 25.39 0.54
CA ARG A 590 -20.97 25.92 -0.41
C ARG A 590 -21.79 24.84 -1.10
N THR A 591 -21.17 23.70 -1.43
CA THR A 591 -21.89 22.57 -2.02
C THR A 591 -22.88 21.97 -1.02
N ASP A 592 -22.44 21.73 0.22
CA ASP A 592 -23.28 21.16 1.28
C ASP A 592 -24.44 22.10 1.66
N ASP A 593 -24.17 23.40 1.78
CA ASP A 593 -25.20 24.41 2.02
C ASP A 593 -26.20 24.47 0.86
N GLY A 594 -25.72 24.34 -0.38
CA GLY A 594 -26.55 24.25 -1.57
C GLY A 594 -27.42 23.00 -1.59
N GLU A 595 -26.88 21.84 -1.18
CA GLU A 595 -27.61 20.59 -1.07
C GLU A 595 -28.64 20.61 0.06
N ASN A 596 -28.30 21.14 1.23
CA ASN A 596 -29.21 21.31 2.35
C ASN A 596 -30.36 22.23 1.97
N ARG A 597 -30.08 23.39 1.35
CA ARG A 597 -31.12 24.25 0.79
C ARG A 597 -32.02 23.49 -0.20
N ARG A 598 -31.45 22.67 -1.09
CA ARG A 598 -32.25 21.83 -2.03
C ARG A 598 -33.06 20.75 -1.31
N ARG A 599 -32.58 20.18 -0.20
CA ARG A 599 -33.32 19.23 0.63
C ARG A 599 -34.47 19.92 1.36
N ASP A 600 -34.20 21.02 2.04
CA ASP A 600 -35.21 21.83 2.74
C ASP A 600 -36.31 22.29 1.79
N TRP A 601 -35.93 22.77 0.59
CA TRP A 601 -36.90 23.12 -0.45
C TRP A 601 -37.76 21.91 -0.87
N ARG A 602 -37.17 20.72 -1.05
CA ARG A 602 -37.92 19.50 -1.40
C ARG A 602 -38.87 19.06 -0.28
N GLU A 603 -38.45 19.18 0.98
CA GLU A 603 -39.28 18.86 2.14
C GLU A 603 -40.44 19.85 2.28
N GLN A 604 -40.18 21.15 2.16
CA GLN A 604 -41.23 22.18 2.17
C GLN A 604 -42.25 21.98 1.03
N TYR A 605 -41.79 21.65 -0.19
CA TYR A 605 -42.68 21.32 -1.30
C TYR A 605 -43.51 20.06 -1.02
N ARG A 606 -42.89 19.04 -0.41
CA ARG A 606 -43.58 17.81 -0.03
C ARG A 606 -44.64 18.06 1.05
N GLU A 607 -44.31 18.78 2.11
CA GLU A 607 -45.25 19.17 3.16
C GLU A 607 -46.40 20.02 2.61
N ARG A 608 -46.10 20.97 1.70
CA ARG A 608 -47.12 21.78 1.04
C ARG A 608 -48.05 20.90 0.20
N ARG A 609 -47.52 19.95 -0.56
CA ARG A 609 -48.30 18.97 -1.33
C ARG A 609 -49.15 18.06 -0.44
N GLU A 610 -48.62 17.60 0.69
CA GLU A 610 -49.35 16.79 1.67
C GLU A 610 -50.48 17.59 2.35
N LYS A 611 -50.26 18.88 2.68
CA LYS A 611 -51.33 19.78 3.17
C LYS A 611 -52.44 20.00 2.13
N TYR A 612 -52.08 20.21 0.86
CA TYR A 612 -53.08 20.34 -0.22
C TYR A 612 -53.87 19.05 -0.47
N MET A 613 -53.23 17.87 -0.42
CA MET A 613 -53.93 16.58 -0.53
C MET A 613 -54.76 16.23 0.72
N GLY A 614 -54.32 16.62 1.92
CA GLY A 614 -55.08 16.44 3.16
C GLY A 614 -56.35 17.27 3.21
N ARG A 615 -56.30 18.51 2.69
CA ARG A 615 -57.48 19.42 2.65
C ARG A 615 -58.56 18.93 1.68
N ASN A 616 -58.17 18.29 0.58
CA ASN A 616 -59.12 17.73 -0.39
C ASN A 616 -59.80 16.44 0.11
N ARG A 617 -59.21 15.76 1.10
CA ARG A 617 -59.78 14.56 1.73
C ARG A 617 -60.86 14.89 2.76
N ASN A 618 -60.74 16.03 3.45
CA ASN A 618 -61.76 16.52 4.39
C ASN A 618 -62.94 17.25 3.71
N ALA A 619 -62.74 17.78 2.50
CA ALA A 619 -63.81 18.41 1.71
C ALA A 619 -64.85 17.38 1.19
N TYR A 620 -64.51 16.09 1.13
CA TYR A 620 -65.43 15.03 0.70
C TYR A 620 -66.26 14.43 1.86
N SER A 621 -65.91 14.73 3.12
CA SER A 621 -66.64 14.24 4.31
C SER A 621 -67.71 15.20 4.85
N GLU A 622 -67.71 16.48 4.46
CA GLU A 622 -68.72 17.46 4.91
C GLU A 622 -69.89 17.67 3.93
N LEU A 623 -69.90 16.98 2.78
CA LEU A 623 -70.94 17.15 1.74
C LEU A 623 -72.16 16.22 1.90
N LYS A 624 -72.37 15.64 3.09
CA LYS A 624 -73.48 14.71 3.33
C LYS A 624 -74.18 14.93 4.66
N GLU A 625 -74.82 16.08 4.82
CA GLU A 625 -75.98 16.37 5.68
C GLU A 625 -76.33 17.85 5.45
N SER A 626 -77.34 18.25 4.68
CA SER A 626 -78.75 18.19 5.07
C SER A 626 -79.58 18.97 4.02
N HIS A 627 -80.80 18.52 3.76
CA HIS A 627 -81.85 19.20 2.98
C HIS A 627 -82.88 19.72 3.98
N ASP A 628 -83.23 21.03 3.95
CA ASP A 628 -84.64 21.51 3.92
C ASP A 628 -84.83 23.04 4.16
N SER A 629 -85.70 23.61 3.33
CA SER A 629 -86.64 24.74 3.53
C SER A 629 -86.21 26.22 3.69
N ALA A 630 -86.67 27.01 2.70
CA ALA A 630 -87.43 28.29 2.78
C ALA A 630 -86.79 29.67 3.16
N VAL A 631 -86.80 30.55 2.14
CA VAL A 631 -87.28 31.97 2.08
C VAL A 631 -86.55 33.12 2.82
N ASN A 632 -85.98 34.01 1.96
CA ASN A 632 -85.82 35.49 1.98
C ASN A 632 -84.94 36.28 2.99
N SER A 633 -84.22 37.20 2.34
CA SER A 633 -83.85 38.59 2.71
C SER A 633 -82.50 38.88 3.40
N SER A 634 -81.68 39.63 2.66
CA SER A 634 -80.71 40.68 3.05
C SER A 634 -80.14 40.70 4.49
N THR A 635 -78.80 40.76 4.62
CA THR A 635 -77.97 41.96 4.94
C THR A 635 -76.61 41.52 5.55
N PHE A 636 -75.59 42.37 5.35
CA PHE A 636 -74.30 42.50 6.08
C PHE A 636 -73.08 41.68 5.63
N ALA A 637 -72.14 42.40 5.02
CA ALA A 637 -70.70 42.10 5.01
C ALA A 637 -70.10 42.22 6.43
N PRO A 638 -68.89 41.66 6.65
CA PRO A 638 -67.84 42.52 7.17
C PRO A 638 -66.50 42.40 6.40
N SER A 639 -66.04 43.58 6.00
CA SER A 639 -64.67 44.08 5.89
C SER A 639 -63.48 43.09 5.97
N SER A 640 -62.72 43.00 4.88
CA SER A 640 -61.27 42.82 4.93
C SER A 640 -60.58 44.18 4.67
N GLY A 641 -60.15 44.86 5.74
CA GLY A 641 -59.14 45.92 5.72
C GLY A 641 -57.96 45.41 6.55
N ARG A 642 -56.80 45.17 5.94
CA ARG A 642 -55.71 46.14 5.69
C ARG A 642 -54.87 46.42 6.95
N ASP A 643 -53.61 46.01 6.87
CA ASP A 643 -52.38 46.82 7.08
C ASP A 643 -51.32 46.01 7.85
N ILE A 644 -50.00 46.13 7.70
CA ILE A 644 -49.02 46.82 6.84
C ILE A 644 -47.67 46.22 7.31
N SER A 645 -46.73 45.91 6.41
CA SER A 645 -45.27 46.11 6.61
C SER A 645 -44.48 45.43 5.47
N ASP A 646 -44.67 45.94 4.25
CA ASP A 646 -43.63 45.86 3.23
C ASP A 646 -42.67 47.02 3.45
N HIS A 647 -41.44 46.72 3.86
CA HIS A 647 -40.26 47.55 3.62
C HIS A 647 -39.01 46.69 3.83
N ALA A 648 -38.46 46.20 2.72
CA ALA A 648 -37.02 45.98 2.59
C ALA A 648 -36.70 46.09 1.10
N GLU A 649 -36.08 47.21 0.76
CA GLU A 649 -35.66 47.62 -0.57
C GLU A 649 -34.76 46.58 -1.25
N LEU A 650 -34.94 46.46 -2.56
CA LEU A 650 -33.90 46.01 -3.48
C LEU A 650 -32.64 46.86 -3.29
N LEU A 651 -31.56 46.25 -2.80
CA LEU A 651 -30.22 46.69 -3.11
C LEU A 651 -29.46 45.55 -3.79
N GLN A 652 -28.92 45.94 -4.93
CA GLN A 652 -28.31 45.16 -5.98
C GLN A 652 -26.80 45.13 -5.72
N ASP A 653 -26.28 44.00 -5.22
CA ASP A 653 -24.84 43.79 -5.08
C ASP A 653 -24.29 42.96 -6.26
N VAL A 654 -23.87 43.72 -7.27
CA VAL A 654 -22.70 43.56 -8.17
C VAL A 654 -22.10 42.15 -8.31
N GLU A 655 -22.34 41.51 -9.46
CA GLU A 655 -21.46 40.49 -10.05
C GLU A 655 -20.16 41.13 -10.56
N PRO A 656 -18.99 40.47 -10.44
CA PRO A 656 -17.78 40.95 -11.10
C PRO A 656 -17.84 40.65 -12.61
N LEU A 657 -17.61 41.70 -13.40
CA LEU A 657 -17.40 41.71 -14.84
C LEU A 657 -16.21 40.82 -15.25
N ASP A 658 -16.47 39.76 -16.02
CA ASP A 658 -15.49 39.25 -16.99
C ASP A 658 -15.82 39.86 -18.36
N PHE A 659 -14.93 40.74 -18.82
CA PHE A 659 -14.95 41.32 -20.16
C PHE A 659 -14.33 40.32 -21.13
N ASN A 660 -15.12 39.82 -22.08
CA ASN A 660 -14.78 39.74 -23.50
C ASN A 660 -16.01 39.27 -24.27
N GLY A 661 -16.64 40.20 -24.99
CA GLY A 661 -17.76 39.94 -25.88
C GLY A 661 -17.31 39.77 -27.32
N GLU A 662 -18.07 38.97 -28.07
CA GLU A 662 -18.51 39.27 -29.44
C GLU A 662 -19.81 38.46 -29.72
N ASP A 663 -20.93 39.16 -29.58
CA ASP A 663 -22.13 39.24 -30.44
C ASP A 663 -22.85 38.01 -31.05
N THR A 664 -24.06 37.76 -30.49
CA THR A 664 -25.40 37.56 -31.14
C THR A 664 -25.71 36.31 -32.00
N PRO A 665 -27.01 36.00 -32.30
CA PRO A 665 -28.13 35.72 -31.40
C PRO A 665 -28.94 34.46 -31.83
N ASP A 666 -30.06 34.23 -31.13
CA ASP A 666 -31.25 33.44 -31.51
C ASP A 666 -31.44 31.99 -30.99
N SER A 667 -32.24 31.93 -29.92
CA SER A 667 -33.60 31.35 -29.93
C SER A 667 -33.78 29.94 -30.51
N GLU A 668 -34.03 28.94 -29.64
CA GLU A 668 -35.36 28.30 -29.59
C GLU A 668 -35.55 27.33 -28.42
N ASP A 669 -36.70 27.51 -27.81
CA ASP A 669 -37.34 26.75 -26.73
C ASP A 669 -37.67 25.31 -27.18
N ARG A 670 -37.34 24.26 -26.39
CA ARG A 670 -38.07 22.97 -26.43
C ARG A 670 -37.82 22.04 -25.23
N ARG A 671 -38.78 22.13 -24.30
CA ARG A 671 -39.42 21.06 -23.50
C ARG A 671 -38.74 19.68 -23.48
N PHE A 672 -38.24 19.32 -22.29
CA PHE A 672 -37.91 17.94 -21.91
C PHE A 672 -39.18 17.06 -21.78
N THR A 673 -39.30 16.04 -22.63
CA THR A 673 -40.19 14.90 -22.43
C THR A 673 -39.46 13.76 -21.72
N GLY A 674 -40.06 13.24 -20.65
CA GLY A 674 -39.51 12.19 -19.81
C GLY A 674 -39.22 10.87 -20.54
N GLY A 675 -38.08 10.27 -20.20
CA GLY A 675 -37.60 8.99 -20.71
C GLY A 675 -37.45 7.94 -19.61
N ARG A 676 -38.26 6.89 -19.77
CA ARG A 676 -38.33 5.56 -19.12
C ARG A 676 -37.06 5.03 -18.43
N TYR A 677 -37.29 4.45 -17.25
CA TYR A 677 -36.46 3.44 -16.59
C TYR A 677 -36.15 2.26 -17.53
N LEU A 678 -34.86 2.07 -17.85
CA LEU A 678 -34.34 0.82 -18.41
C LEU A 678 -33.46 0.15 -17.36
N SER A 679 -33.99 -0.95 -16.84
CA SER A 679 -33.28 -1.94 -16.05
C SER A 679 -32.11 -2.53 -16.85
N THR A 680 -30.88 -2.27 -16.42
CA THR A 680 -29.70 -2.95 -16.95
C THR A 680 -29.45 -4.25 -16.17
N SER A 681 -29.91 -5.36 -16.73
CA SER A 681 -29.44 -6.69 -16.36
C SER A 681 -27.98 -6.83 -16.76
N LEU A 682 -27.07 -6.96 -15.79
CA LEU A 682 -25.67 -7.31 -16.05
C LEU A 682 -25.59 -8.70 -16.70
N SER A 683 -25.20 -8.74 -17.97
CA SER A 683 -24.81 -9.99 -18.63
C SER A 683 -23.44 -10.43 -18.10
N ARG A 684 -23.33 -11.73 -17.85
CA ARG A 684 -22.18 -12.42 -17.26
C ARG A 684 -21.04 -12.47 -18.28
N GLY A 685 -20.19 -11.45 -18.29
CA GLY A 685 -19.02 -11.33 -19.19
C GLY A 685 -17.88 -12.29 -18.84
N ARG A 686 -17.33 -12.92 -19.88
CA ARG A 686 -16.25 -13.93 -19.80
C ARG A 686 -14.91 -13.29 -19.41
N ILE A 687 -14.09 -14.10 -18.75
CA ILE A 687 -12.88 -13.78 -17.96
C ILE A 687 -11.72 -13.12 -18.76
N PHE A 688 -11.86 -12.88 -20.08
CA PHE A 688 -10.75 -12.45 -20.93
C PHE A 688 -11.05 -11.31 -21.92
N ASP A 689 -12.24 -10.70 -21.91
CA ASP A 689 -12.61 -9.72 -22.95
C ASP A 689 -12.31 -8.24 -22.61
N ASP A 690 -11.74 -7.94 -21.45
CA ASP A 690 -11.13 -6.63 -21.16
C ASP A 690 -9.63 -6.66 -21.47
N VAL A 691 -9.30 -6.69 -22.76
CA VAL A 691 -7.94 -6.49 -23.29
C VAL A 691 -7.75 -5.02 -23.66
#